data_AF-A0A8C9XZP9-F1
#
_entry.id   AF-A0A8C9XZP9-F1
#
_cell.length_a   1.000
_cell.length_b   1.000
_cell.length_c   1.000
_cell.angle_alpha   90.00
_cell.angle_beta   90.00
_cell.angle_gamma   90.00
#
_symmetry.space_group_name_H-M   'P 1'
#
loop_
_entity.id
_entity.type
_entity.pdbx_description
1 polymer ?
#
loop_
_entity_poly.entity_id
_entity_poly.type
_entity_poly.pdbx_seq_one_letter_code
_entity_poly.pdbx_strand_id
1 'polypeptide(L)'
;MGLHPLEFSECYLDSPSFREKIKAHEAELDRTNRFIKELYKDGKNLINATKQLGMAQRKFAQCLGEFQFEYIGDAKTDDEKCIGKCGFDANKPLMRNITETLMKPLEKFRKDHLGTVRAERKKYEKETEKYYSSLEKLLNMSAKKKEPQLQEADVQVETMRLHFQEESLDYVCKLQEIQERKKFECVEPMLAFFQTVFTFYHQGFELAKDFDHYKRALQINIQNTRSRFEGARSEVFELMKRIRETPQEYRQTSPISCEGYLYVQEKRPPPFGSSWVKRYSTFVKEQKILHMVTFDHRSGGKIGETESVTLKSCLRKTTDVLDRRFCLELDITDRPGTVLTVQALSEDDHKFWMQAMGGKEPFFSFLPPAVDAQLDDVGLSFIKNSISAIEKRGIDDQGLYRVVGVSSKVQKLLLLMIDEKSNEVDMSTSEDWDVKTITSALKLYLRSLPEPLMTYGLYKDFISLAKGGSPESRIQAVHCLVHKLPERNRQVLGLLMKHLANVAAHSKQNLMTVANLGVVFGPTLMRPQEDTVAAIMDLKFQNIVVEILIEHNEKVTVKTEICQTCSAVSTVPSQSNTLETEHSENWKSVLEPKTQSFPSQGKSTQSSGLDSDFVFSFILPVVTSRKAKAVYPCEAEHDSELSFQVGAIFNAVTQSREPGWLEGELEGKRGLIPENYVEML
;
A
#
# COMPACT_ATOMS: atom_id res chain seq x y z
N MET A 1 -17.55 -46.94 -28.35
CA MET A 1 -18.15 -48.29 -28.41
C MET A 1 -18.47 -48.72 -26.98
N GLY A 2 -19.75 -48.95 -26.67
CA GLY A 2 -20.19 -49.39 -25.34
C GLY A 2 -19.97 -50.89 -25.11
N LEU A 3 -20.11 -51.34 -23.87
CA LEU A 3 -20.13 -52.77 -23.55
C LEU A 3 -21.47 -53.38 -24.00
N HIS A 4 -21.43 -54.56 -24.59
CA HIS A 4 -22.66 -55.29 -24.93
C HIS A 4 -23.37 -55.78 -23.66
N PRO A 5 -24.72 -55.78 -23.63
CA PRO A 5 -25.48 -56.39 -22.55
C PRO A 5 -25.13 -57.87 -22.37
N LEU A 6 -25.24 -58.34 -21.13
CA LEU A 6 -25.09 -59.75 -20.79
C LEU A 6 -26.47 -60.37 -20.62
N GLU A 7 -26.89 -61.22 -21.54
CA GLU A 7 -28.20 -61.86 -21.48
C GLU A 7 -28.17 -63.06 -20.52
N PHE A 8 -29.15 -63.17 -19.62
CA PHE A 8 -29.21 -64.29 -18.67
C PHE A 8 -29.37 -65.65 -19.36
N SER A 9 -30.01 -65.69 -20.54
CA SER A 9 -30.13 -66.90 -21.34
C SER A 9 -28.79 -67.46 -21.81
N GLU A 10 -27.79 -66.59 -22.03
CA GLU A 10 -26.44 -67.00 -22.45
C GLU A 10 -25.67 -67.71 -21.33
N CYS A 11 -26.09 -67.59 -20.06
CA CYS A 11 -25.51 -68.33 -18.93
C CYS A 11 -25.71 -69.85 -19.06
N TYR A 12 -26.83 -70.27 -19.65
CA TYR A 12 -27.13 -71.68 -19.87
C TYR A 12 -26.38 -72.26 -21.08
N LEU A 13 -26.13 -71.41 -22.08
CA LEU A 13 -25.42 -71.78 -23.32
C LEU A 13 -23.90 -71.76 -23.16
N ASP A 14 -23.40 -70.92 -22.25
CA ASP A 14 -21.98 -70.74 -21.93
C ASP A 14 -21.07 -70.59 -23.16
N SER A 15 -21.52 -69.79 -24.14
CA SER A 15 -20.85 -69.70 -25.43
C SER A 15 -19.51 -68.95 -25.35
N PRO A 16 -18.55 -69.22 -26.26
CA PRO A 16 -17.30 -68.47 -26.32
C PRO A 16 -17.50 -66.96 -26.50
N SER A 17 -18.50 -66.54 -27.27
CA SER A 17 -18.82 -65.13 -27.47
C SER A 17 -19.37 -64.48 -26.20
N PHE A 18 -20.18 -65.20 -25.41
CA PHE A 18 -20.65 -64.74 -24.11
C PHE A 18 -19.49 -64.56 -23.11
N ARG A 19 -18.56 -65.52 -23.06
CA ARG A 19 -17.34 -65.42 -22.24
C ARG A 19 -16.47 -64.22 -22.63
N GLU A 20 -16.40 -63.89 -23.92
CA GLU A 20 -15.70 -62.69 -24.40
C GLU A 20 -16.37 -61.40 -23.90
N LYS A 21 -17.70 -61.33 -23.94
CA LYS A 21 -18.45 -60.19 -23.36
C LYS A 21 -18.17 -60.06 -21.86
N ILE A 22 -18.22 -61.15 -21.09
CA ILE A 22 -17.88 -61.14 -19.65
C ILE A 22 -16.47 -60.57 -19.43
N LYS A 23 -15.47 -61.04 -20.19
CA LYS A 23 -14.09 -60.54 -20.10
C LYS A 23 -14.00 -59.04 -20.40
N ALA A 24 -14.78 -58.53 -21.35
CA ALA A 24 -14.81 -57.10 -21.66
C ALA A 24 -15.37 -56.27 -20.48
N HIS A 25 -16.42 -56.77 -19.80
CA HIS A 25 -16.97 -56.16 -18.59
C HIS A 25 -15.95 -56.16 -17.44
N GLU A 26 -15.29 -57.29 -17.19
CA GLU A 26 -14.23 -57.40 -16.18
C GLU A 26 -13.07 -56.43 -16.44
N ALA A 27 -12.61 -56.34 -17.68
CA ALA A 27 -11.52 -55.45 -18.07
C ALA A 27 -11.85 -53.96 -17.84
N GLU A 28 -13.12 -53.57 -18.00
CA GLU A 28 -13.60 -52.22 -17.69
C GLU A 28 -13.62 -51.94 -16.18
N LEU A 29 -14.04 -52.91 -15.36
CA LEU A 29 -14.00 -52.78 -13.90
C LEU A 29 -12.55 -52.69 -13.38
N ASP A 30 -11.62 -53.43 -13.98
CA ASP A 30 -10.21 -53.33 -13.64
C ASP A 30 -9.57 -52.00 -14.06
N ARG A 31 -9.97 -51.43 -15.20
CA ARG A 31 -9.60 -50.07 -15.59
C ARG A 31 -10.13 -49.05 -14.58
N THR A 32 -11.39 -49.18 -14.19
CA THR A 32 -12.03 -48.32 -13.17
C THR A 32 -11.28 -48.39 -11.83
N ASN A 33 -10.89 -49.59 -11.39
CA ASN A 33 -10.12 -49.77 -10.15
C ASN A 33 -8.74 -49.08 -10.20
N ARG A 34 -8.03 -49.18 -11.34
CA ARG A 34 -6.74 -48.49 -11.51
C ARG A 34 -6.93 -46.98 -11.49
N PHE A 35 -7.91 -46.47 -12.24
CA PHE A 35 -8.24 -45.06 -12.27
C PHE A 35 -8.55 -44.49 -10.88
N ILE A 36 -9.38 -45.18 -10.08
CA ILE A 36 -9.68 -44.73 -8.70
C ILE A 36 -8.41 -44.69 -7.83
N LYS A 37 -7.49 -45.65 -7.97
CA LYS A 37 -6.22 -45.66 -7.22
C LYS A 37 -5.31 -44.49 -7.59
N GLU A 38 -5.22 -44.17 -8.88
CA GLU A 38 -4.45 -43.03 -9.38
C GLU A 38 -5.06 -41.72 -8.91
N LEU A 39 -6.37 -41.54 -9.09
CA LEU A 39 -7.10 -40.36 -8.63
C LEU A 39 -6.95 -40.13 -7.12
N TYR A 40 -6.95 -41.19 -6.32
CA TYR A 40 -6.70 -41.11 -4.88
C TYR A 40 -5.27 -40.66 -4.55
N LYS A 41 -4.27 -41.14 -5.30
CA LYS A 41 -2.87 -40.70 -5.16
C LYS A 41 -2.74 -39.22 -5.52
N ASP A 42 -3.37 -38.78 -6.60
CA ASP A 42 -3.32 -37.39 -7.03
C ASP A 42 -4.06 -36.47 -6.06
N GLY A 43 -5.18 -36.92 -5.49
CA GLY A 43 -5.87 -36.23 -4.39
C GLY A 43 -4.97 -36.00 -3.17
N LYS A 44 -4.13 -36.98 -2.79
CA LYS A 44 -3.13 -36.80 -1.72
C LYS A 44 -2.06 -35.78 -2.08
N ASN A 45 -1.58 -35.79 -3.32
CA ASN A 45 -0.59 -34.81 -3.79
C ASN A 45 -1.16 -33.39 -3.74
N LEU A 46 -2.41 -33.20 -4.19
CA LEU A 46 -3.12 -31.92 -4.13
C LEU A 46 -3.24 -31.41 -2.69
N ILE A 47 -3.67 -32.26 -1.75
CA ILE A 47 -3.72 -31.96 -0.31
C ILE A 47 -2.35 -31.50 0.20
N ASN A 48 -1.28 -32.21 -0.14
CA ASN A 48 0.06 -31.83 0.30
C ASN A 48 0.49 -30.47 -0.26
N ALA A 49 0.26 -30.21 -1.54
CA ALA A 49 0.57 -28.93 -2.17
C ALA A 49 -0.19 -27.76 -1.50
N THR A 50 -1.50 -27.92 -1.24
CA THR A 50 -2.31 -26.90 -0.56
C THR A 50 -1.83 -26.65 0.87
N LYS A 51 -1.35 -27.68 1.60
CA LYS A 51 -0.72 -27.49 2.93
C LYS A 51 0.54 -26.63 2.86
N GLN A 52 1.41 -26.91 1.88
CA GLN A 52 2.65 -26.14 1.69
C GLN A 52 2.35 -24.69 1.34
N LEU A 53 1.40 -24.44 0.44
CA LEU A 53 0.93 -23.09 0.12
C LEU A 53 0.47 -22.34 1.38
N GLY A 54 -0.40 -22.96 2.19
CA GLY A 54 -0.89 -22.35 3.43
C GLY A 54 0.17 -22.19 4.54
N MET A 55 1.31 -22.89 4.46
CA MET A 55 2.47 -22.63 5.33
C MET A 55 3.29 -21.45 4.81
N ALA A 56 3.56 -21.42 3.51
CA ALA A 56 4.30 -20.33 2.87
C ALA A 56 3.59 -18.98 3.05
N GLN A 57 2.26 -18.94 2.85
CA GLN A 57 1.45 -17.73 3.04
C GLN A 57 1.55 -17.19 4.47
N ARG A 58 1.44 -18.05 5.49
CA ARG A 58 1.56 -17.64 6.91
C ARG A 58 2.95 -17.14 7.26
N LYS A 59 3.99 -17.80 6.77
CA LYS A 59 5.38 -17.36 7.00
C LYS A 59 5.61 -15.99 6.35
N PHE A 60 5.10 -15.79 5.13
CA PHE A 60 5.22 -14.51 4.44
C PHE A 60 4.45 -13.39 5.16
N ALA A 61 3.23 -13.66 5.62
CA ALA A 61 2.45 -12.76 6.46
C ALA A 61 3.21 -12.33 7.73
N GLN A 62 3.84 -13.28 8.42
CA GLN A 62 4.66 -12.97 9.60
C GLN A 62 5.83 -12.04 9.27
N CYS A 63 6.58 -12.34 8.20
CA CYS A 63 7.68 -11.48 7.76
C CYS A 63 7.21 -10.04 7.43
N LEU A 64 6.03 -9.89 6.82
CA LEU A 64 5.42 -8.59 6.57
C LEU A 64 4.99 -7.89 7.86
N GLY A 65 4.51 -8.62 8.87
CA GLY A 65 4.12 -8.06 10.16
C GLY A 65 5.30 -7.58 11.02
N GLU A 66 6.47 -8.21 10.88
CA GLU A 66 7.70 -7.82 11.56
C GLU A 66 8.47 -6.68 10.85
N PHE A 67 8.13 -6.40 9.59
CA PHE A 67 8.82 -5.40 8.79
C PHE A 67 8.51 -3.98 9.26
N GLN A 68 9.54 -3.23 9.66
CA GLN A 68 9.42 -1.83 10.09
C GLN A 68 10.38 -0.94 9.31
N PHE A 69 9.88 0.20 8.85
CA PHE A 69 10.71 1.24 8.23
C PHE A 69 11.40 2.10 9.31
N GLU A 70 12.73 2.17 9.26
CA GLU A 70 13.50 3.28 9.84
C GLU A 70 13.17 4.58 9.07
N TYR A 71 13.15 5.71 9.78
CA TYR A 71 12.69 6.98 9.20
C TYR A 71 13.53 8.15 9.72
N ILE A 72 13.59 9.20 8.91
CA ILE A 72 14.32 10.43 9.20
C ILE A 72 13.34 11.44 9.80
N GLY A 73 13.71 12.03 10.94
CA GLY A 73 12.88 12.93 11.74
C GLY A 73 12.47 12.34 13.09
N ASP A 74 11.79 13.13 13.91
CA ASP A 74 11.37 12.75 15.28
C ASP A 74 10.01 12.04 15.33
N ALA A 75 9.19 12.16 14.28
CA ALA A 75 7.88 11.52 14.20
C ALA A 75 7.48 11.06 12.78
N LYS A 76 6.57 10.08 12.71
CA LYS A 76 5.90 9.60 11.49
C LYS A 76 4.54 10.27 11.29
N THR A 77 4.18 10.56 10.06
CA THR A 77 2.80 10.94 9.68
C THR A 77 1.88 9.71 9.74
N ASP A 78 0.56 9.92 9.72
CA ASP A 78 -0.38 8.78 9.77
C ASP A 78 -0.37 7.95 8.48
N ASP A 79 -0.10 8.58 7.33
CA ASP A 79 0.13 7.88 6.07
C ASP A 79 1.33 6.92 6.19
N GLU A 80 2.45 7.40 6.74
CA GLU A 80 3.66 6.62 6.98
C GLU A 80 3.43 5.47 7.99
N LYS A 81 2.61 5.69 9.02
CA LYS A 81 2.21 4.64 9.98
C LYS A 81 1.30 3.58 9.34
N CYS A 82 0.35 4.00 8.50
CA CYS A 82 -0.56 3.11 7.79
C CYS A 82 0.20 2.19 6.83
N ILE A 83 1.12 2.75 6.04
CA ILE A 83 2.02 1.99 5.17
C ILE A 83 2.86 0.97 5.96
N GLY A 84 3.28 1.32 7.18
CA GLY A 84 4.05 0.43 8.04
C GLY A 84 3.26 -0.73 8.68
N LYS A 85 1.92 -0.76 8.60
CA LYS A 85 1.06 -1.75 9.27
C LYS A 85 0.36 -2.73 8.32
N CYS A 86 0.68 -2.75 7.02
CA CYS A 86 0.00 -3.55 6.00
C CYS A 86 0.18 -5.09 6.07
N GLY A 87 0.57 -5.66 7.22
CA GLY A 87 0.74 -7.11 7.38
C GLY A 87 -0.60 -7.86 7.26
N PHE A 88 -0.71 -8.77 6.28
CA PHE A 88 -1.92 -9.55 5.99
C PHE A 88 -2.10 -10.71 6.99
N ASP A 89 -3.19 -10.72 7.76
CA ASP A 89 -3.66 -11.94 8.44
C ASP A 89 -4.54 -12.77 7.49
N ALA A 90 -4.02 -13.91 7.01
CA ALA A 90 -4.74 -14.79 6.09
C ALA A 90 -5.12 -16.16 6.71
N ASN A 91 -6.43 -16.40 6.72
CA ASN A 91 -7.15 -17.59 7.19
C ASN A 91 -6.84 -18.92 6.45
N LYS A 92 -7.13 -20.05 7.12
CA LYS A 92 -7.43 -21.39 6.56
C LYS A 92 -8.95 -21.63 6.69
N PRO A 93 -9.67 -22.29 5.75
CA PRO A 93 -9.54 -23.73 5.51
C PRO A 93 -10.03 -24.26 4.12
N LEU A 94 -9.12 -24.76 3.26
CA LEU A 94 -9.49 -25.58 2.07
C LEU A 94 -9.30 -27.10 2.30
N MET A 95 -8.46 -27.45 3.28
CA MET A 95 -7.87 -28.78 3.45
C MET A 95 -8.84 -29.88 3.89
N ARG A 96 -9.91 -29.53 4.63
CA ARG A 96 -10.83 -30.51 5.21
C ARG A 96 -11.81 -31.10 4.17
N ASN A 97 -12.01 -30.42 3.05
CA ASN A 97 -13.11 -30.76 2.15
C ASN A 97 -12.76 -31.84 1.11
N ILE A 98 -11.57 -31.85 0.53
CA ILE A 98 -11.18 -32.82 -0.53
C ILE A 98 -11.20 -34.29 -0.04
N THR A 99 -10.83 -34.50 1.23
CA THR A 99 -10.82 -35.84 1.83
C THR A 99 -12.23 -36.41 2.00
N GLU A 100 -13.18 -35.58 2.44
CA GLU A 100 -14.56 -35.99 2.71
C GLU A 100 -15.40 -36.10 1.43
N THR A 101 -15.22 -35.19 0.47
CA THR A 101 -16.10 -35.11 -0.72
C THR A 101 -15.67 -36.02 -1.87
N LEU A 102 -14.36 -36.28 -2.03
CA LEU A 102 -13.84 -37.06 -3.16
C LEU A 102 -13.18 -38.37 -2.73
N MET A 103 -12.24 -38.31 -1.79
CA MET A 103 -11.37 -39.46 -1.51
C MET A 103 -12.09 -40.60 -0.78
N LYS A 104 -12.85 -40.29 0.28
CA LYS A 104 -13.57 -41.32 1.05
C LYS A 104 -14.66 -42.04 0.25
N PRO A 105 -15.55 -41.35 -0.50
CA PRO A 105 -16.58 -42.02 -1.29
C PRO A 105 -16.00 -42.95 -2.36
N LEU A 106 -14.97 -42.52 -3.09
CA LEU A 106 -14.32 -43.34 -4.11
C LEU A 106 -13.56 -44.54 -3.50
N GLU A 107 -12.93 -44.37 -2.34
CA GLU A 107 -12.28 -45.47 -1.64
C GLU A 107 -13.31 -46.50 -1.11
N LYS A 108 -14.48 -46.04 -0.68
CA LYS A 108 -15.61 -46.90 -0.27
C LYS A 108 -16.12 -47.72 -1.44
N PHE A 109 -16.44 -47.09 -2.59
CA PHE A 109 -16.88 -47.80 -3.80
C PHE A 109 -15.88 -48.89 -4.22
N ARG A 110 -14.58 -48.57 -4.20
CA ARG A 110 -13.52 -49.53 -4.53
C ARG A 110 -13.48 -50.73 -3.59
N LYS A 111 -13.68 -50.53 -2.28
CA LYS A 111 -13.63 -51.62 -1.30
C LYS A 111 -14.90 -52.45 -1.32
N ASP A 112 -16.05 -51.79 -1.31
CA ASP A 112 -17.35 -52.41 -1.07
C ASP A 112 -17.96 -53.02 -2.34
N HIS A 113 -17.65 -52.50 -3.53
CA HIS A 113 -18.20 -52.98 -4.79
C HIS A 113 -17.17 -53.67 -5.68
N LEU A 114 -16.02 -53.03 -5.95
CA LEU A 114 -14.98 -53.67 -6.79
C LEU A 114 -14.28 -54.82 -6.06
N GLY A 115 -14.22 -54.77 -4.72
CA GLY A 115 -13.73 -55.87 -3.89
C GLY A 115 -14.64 -57.10 -3.93
N THR A 116 -15.97 -56.90 -3.87
CA THR A 116 -16.94 -58.00 -3.88
C THR A 116 -17.02 -58.69 -5.22
N VAL A 117 -16.98 -57.95 -6.35
CA VAL A 117 -16.95 -58.56 -7.70
C VAL A 117 -15.76 -59.47 -7.88
N ARG A 118 -14.59 -59.11 -7.33
CA ARG A 118 -13.41 -59.97 -7.40
C ARG A 118 -13.58 -61.27 -6.61
N ALA A 119 -14.35 -61.24 -5.53
CA ALA A 119 -14.67 -62.44 -4.75
C ALA A 119 -15.69 -63.33 -5.50
N GLU A 120 -16.75 -62.72 -6.05
CA GLU A 120 -17.77 -63.44 -6.83
C GLU A 120 -17.20 -64.01 -8.13
N ARG A 121 -16.32 -63.29 -8.81
CA ARG A 121 -15.56 -63.81 -9.96
C ARG A 121 -14.82 -65.10 -9.63
N LYS A 122 -14.13 -65.14 -8.48
CA LYS A 122 -13.41 -66.35 -8.04
C LYS A 122 -14.37 -67.50 -7.75
N LYS A 123 -15.55 -67.22 -7.20
CA LYS A 123 -16.58 -68.22 -6.93
C LYS A 123 -17.12 -68.79 -8.25
N TYR A 124 -17.45 -67.93 -9.21
CA TYR A 124 -17.85 -68.29 -10.56
C TYR A 124 -16.79 -69.12 -11.30
N GLU A 125 -15.51 -68.71 -11.28
CA GLU A 125 -14.41 -69.45 -11.88
C GLU A 125 -14.24 -70.84 -11.23
N LYS A 126 -14.39 -70.94 -9.91
CA LYS A 126 -14.30 -72.20 -9.17
C LYS A 126 -15.45 -73.17 -9.51
N GLU A 127 -16.68 -72.68 -9.57
CA GLU A 127 -17.83 -73.53 -9.96
C GLU A 127 -17.77 -73.90 -11.45
N THR A 128 -17.26 -73.01 -12.31
CA THR A 128 -16.94 -73.33 -13.71
C THR A 128 -15.96 -74.51 -13.79
N GLU A 129 -14.84 -74.46 -13.06
CA GLU A 129 -13.83 -75.52 -13.07
C GLU A 129 -14.39 -76.85 -12.54
N LYS A 130 -15.13 -76.83 -11.43
CA LYS A 130 -15.76 -78.04 -10.85
C LYS A 130 -16.71 -78.72 -11.83
N TYR A 131 -17.56 -77.94 -12.51
CA TYR A 131 -18.51 -78.47 -13.48
C TYR A 131 -17.78 -79.14 -14.65
N TYR A 132 -16.88 -78.42 -15.32
CA TYR A 132 -16.17 -78.96 -16.48
C TYR A 132 -15.24 -80.13 -16.14
N SER A 133 -14.58 -80.14 -14.97
CA SER A 133 -13.81 -81.32 -14.51
C SER A 133 -14.70 -82.53 -14.27
N SER A 134 -15.88 -82.33 -13.68
CA SER A 134 -16.82 -83.42 -13.39
C SER A 134 -17.43 -83.97 -14.69
N LEU A 135 -17.76 -83.10 -15.63
CA LEU A 135 -18.22 -83.45 -16.97
C LEU A 135 -17.16 -84.25 -17.73
N GLU A 136 -15.90 -83.81 -17.73
CA GLU A 136 -14.80 -84.53 -18.39
C GLU A 136 -14.59 -85.92 -17.77
N LYS A 137 -14.69 -86.04 -16.43
CA LYS A 137 -14.63 -87.34 -15.75
C LYS A 137 -15.75 -88.28 -16.20
N LEU A 138 -17.00 -87.78 -16.29
CA LEU A 138 -18.13 -88.56 -16.78
C LEU A 138 -17.93 -89.00 -18.24
N LEU A 139 -17.52 -88.09 -19.12
CA LEU A 139 -17.30 -88.39 -20.54
C LEU A 139 -16.17 -89.39 -20.78
N ASN A 140 -15.17 -89.42 -19.90
CA ASN A 140 -14.06 -90.38 -19.95
C ASN A 140 -14.38 -91.73 -19.27
N MET A 141 -15.56 -91.91 -18.68
CA MET A 141 -15.95 -93.20 -18.10
C MET A 141 -16.26 -94.24 -19.17
N SER A 142 -15.79 -95.47 -18.96
CA SER A 142 -16.07 -96.58 -19.87
C SER A 142 -17.57 -96.92 -19.86
N ALA A 143 -18.17 -97.00 -21.05
CA ALA A 143 -19.53 -97.49 -21.26
C ALA A 143 -19.77 -98.94 -20.77
N LYS A 144 -18.71 -99.68 -20.39
CA LYS A 144 -18.78 -101.03 -19.82
C LYS A 144 -18.99 -101.05 -18.30
N LYS A 145 -19.02 -99.89 -17.63
CA LYS A 145 -19.31 -99.81 -16.18
C LYS A 145 -20.74 -100.25 -15.87
N LYS A 146 -20.99 -100.62 -14.61
CA LYS A 146 -22.33 -101.01 -14.16
C LYS A 146 -23.28 -99.80 -14.25
N GLU A 147 -24.47 -100.02 -14.80
CA GLU A 147 -25.55 -99.03 -14.92
C GLU A 147 -25.73 -98.11 -13.70
N PRO A 148 -25.82 -98.59 -12.44
CA PRO A 148 -25.96 -97.70 -11.29
C PRO A 148 -24.78 -96.74 -11.08
N GLN A 149 -23.56 -97.12 -11.49
CA GLN A 149 -22.38 -96.24 -11.40
C GLN A 149 -22.35 -95.17 -12.49
N LEU A 150 -22.99 -95.44 -13.64
CA LEU A 150 -23.15 -94.44 -14.70
C LEU A 150 -24.22 -93.42 -14.28
N GLN A 151 -25.36 -93.90 -13.78
CA GLN A 151 -26.45 -93.05 -13.28
C GLN A 151 -26.01 -92.17 -12.11
N GLU A 152 -25.20 -92.66 -11.18
CA GLU A 152 -24.64 -91.86 -10.08
C GLU A 152 -23.75 -90.72 -10.59
N ALA A 153 -22.93 -90.98 -11.61
CA ALA A 153 -22.07 -89.97 -12.22
C ALA A 153 -22.87 -88.94 -13.03
N ASP A 154 -23.94 -89.36 -13.73
CA ASP A 154 -24.85 -88.46 -14.44
C ASP A 154 -25.56 -87.49 -13.47
N VAL A 155 -26.10 -88.01 -12.36
CA VAL A 155 -26.73 -87.18 -11.31
C VAL A 155 -25.72 -86.21 -10.68
N GLN A 156 -24.48 -86.65 -10.48
CA GLN A 156 -23.42 -85.79 -9.96
C GLN A 156 -23.09 -84.64 -10.91
N VAL A 157 -22.94 -84.90 -12.21
CA VAL A 157 -22.66 -83.86 -13.21
C VAL A 157 -23.83 -82.90 -13.37
N GLU A 158 -25.07 -83.40 -13.39
CA GLU A 158 -26.25 -82.54 -13.47
C GLU A 158 -26.39 -81.65 -12.23
N THR A 159 -26.08 -82.17 -11.04
CA THR A 159 -26.02 -81.36 -9.82
C THR A 159 -24.97 -80.24 -9.95
N MET A 160 -23.76 -80.56 -10.42
CA MET A 160 -22.71 -79.54 -10.63
C MET A 160 -23.08 -78.52 -11.70
N ARG A 161 -23.80 -78.94 -12.75
CA ARG A 161 -24.30 -78.07 -13.82
C ARG A 161 -25.30 -77.04 -13.29
N LEU A 162 -26.25 -77.45 -12.45
CA LEU A 162 -27.22 -76.55 -11.84
C LEU A 162 -26.52 -75.51 -10.94
N HIS A 163 -25.55 -75.93 -10.13
CA HIS A 163 -24.78 -75.01 -9.29
C HIS A 163 -23.97 -74.01 -10.14
N PHE A 164 -23.34 -74.47 -11.22
CA PHE A 164 -22.63 -73.59 -12.16
C PHE A 164 -23.57 -72.56 -12.81
N GLN A 165 -24.76 -73.00 -13.25
CA GLN A 165 -25.74 -72.13 -13.90
C GLN A 165 -26.29 -71.07 -12.93
N GLU A 166 -26.63 -71.47 -11.70
CA GLU A 166 -27.07 -70.55 -10.64
C GLU A 166 -25.99 -69.50 -10.35
N GLU A 167 -24.73 -69.93 -10.15
CA GLU A 167 -23.62 -69.02 -9.91
C GLU A 167 -23.34 -68.09 -11.11
N SER A 168 -23.52 -68.59 -12.34
CA SER A 168 -23.36 -67.80 -13.55
C SER A 168 -24.40 -66.68 -13.64
N LEU A 169 -25.65 -66.94 -13.25
CA LEU A 169 -26.72 -65.94 -13.22
C LEU A 169 -26.43 -64.86 -12.18
N ASP A 170 -26.04 -65.27 -10.97
CA ASP A 170 -25.68 -64.36 -9.87
C ASP A 170 -24.52 -63.46 -10.27
N TYR A 171 -23.44 -64.03 -10.83
CA TYR A 171 -22.27 -63.27 -11.25
C TYR A 171 -22.59 -62.25 -12.35
N VAL A 172 -23.39 -62.64 -13.34
CA VAL A 172 -23.80 -61.76 -14.44
C VAL A 172 -24.70 -60.64 -13.95
N CYS A 173 -25.62 -60.94 -13.03
CA CYS A 173 -26.46 -59.95 -12.36
C CYS A 173 -25.58 -58.92 -11.64
N LYS A 174 -24.58 -59.38 -10.88
CA LYS A 174 -23.66 -58.49 -10.17
C LYS A 174 -22.83 -57.60 -11.10
N LEU A 175 -22.30 -58.18 -12.17
CA LEU A 175 -21.52 -57.43 -13.15
C LEU A 175 -22.33 -56.26 -13.71
N GLN A 176 -23.58 -56.51 -14.10
CA GLN A 176 -24.47 -55.45 -14.60
C GLN A 176 -24.80 -54.42 -13.53
N GLU A 177 -25.13 -54.86 -12.30
CA GLU A 177 -25.43 -53.97 -11.17
C GLU A 177 -24.29 -52.95 -10.96
N ILE A 178 -23.03 -53.42 -10.98
CA ILE A 178 -21.88 -52.56 -10.68
C ILE A 178 -21.51 -51.64 -11.85
N GLN A 179 -21.75 -52.06 -13.10
CA GLN A 179 -21.61 -51.16 -14.25
C GLN A 179 -22.59 -49.99 -14.17
N GLU A 180 -23.83 -50.24 -13.71
CA GLU A 180 -24.81 -49.18 -13.49
C GLU A 180 -24.46 -48.31 -12.28
N ARG A 181 -24.07 -48.92 -11.14
CA ARG A 181 -23.63 -48.17 -9.94
C ARG A 181 -22.46 -47.23 -10.20
N LYS A 182 -21.49 -47.67 -11.02
CA LYS A 182 -20.33 -46.86 -11.39
C LYS A 182 -20.73 -45.49 -11.95
N LYS A 183 -21.86 -45.40 -12.68
CA LYS A 183 -22.29 -44.18 -13.36
C LYS A 183 -22.64 -43.05 -12.40
N PHE A 184 -23.14 -43.36 -11.20
CA PHE A 184 -23.51 -42.34 -10.21
C PHE A 184 -22.56 -42.35 -9.00
N GLU A 185 -22.21 -43.52 -8.44
CA GLU A 185 -21.38 -43.58 -7.23
C GLU A 185 -19.93 -43.10 -7.44
N CYS A 186 -19.42 -43.10 -8.68
CA CYS A 186 -18.12 -42.50 -9.01
C CYS A 186 -18.22 -41.03 -9.45
N VAL A 187 -19.36 -40.61 -10.02
CA VAL A 187 -19.52 -39.27 -10.62
C VAL A 187 -19.99 -38.24 -9.58
N GLU A 188 -20.87 -38.62 -8.66
CA GLU A 188 -21.34 -37.74 -7.57
C GLU A 188 -20.18 -37.17 -6.72
N PRO A 189 -19.17 -37.96 -6.30
CA PRO A 189 -18.01 -37.42 -5.58
C PRO A 189 -17.20 -36.41 -6.40
N MET A 190 -17.10 -36.60 -7.73
CA MET A 190 -16.41 -35.66 -8.61
C MET A 190 -17.17 -34.34 -8.70
N LEU A 191 -18.50 -34.39 -8.84
CA LEU A 191 -19.35 -33.20 -8.84
C LEU A 191 -19.23 -32.43 -7.53
N ALA A 192 -19.32 -33.12 -6.40
CA ALA A 192 -19.17 -32.52 -5.07
C ALA A 192 -17.79 -31.86 -4.88
N PHE A 193 -16.73 -32.49 -5.41
CA PHE A 193 -15.39 -31.90 -5.43
C PHE A 193 -15.34 -30.59 -6.22
N PHE A 194 -15.83 -30.57 -7.46
CA PHE A 194 -15.84 -29.35 -8.28
C PHE A 194 -16.64 -28.23 -7.64
N GLN A 195 -17.81 -28.54 -7.07
CA GLN A 195 -18.61 -27.55 -6.36
C GLN A 195 -17.85 -26.93 -5.18
N THR A 196 -17.13 -27.76 -4.41
CA THR A 196 -16.27 -27.27 -3.31
C THR A 196 -15.17 -26.33 -3.84
N VAL A 197 -14.51 -26.70 -4.93
CA VAL A 197 -13.44 -25.89 -5.54
C VAL A 197 -13.99 -24.54 -6.01
N PHE A 198 -15.15 -24.51 -6.65
CA PHE A 198 -15.78 -23.26 -7.09
C PHE A 198 -16.20 -22.38 -5.92
N THR A 199 -16.77 -22.95 -4.86
CA THR A 199 -17.09 -22.20 -3.64
C THR A 199 -15.84 -21.57 -3.02
N PHE A 200 -14.71 -22.29 -2.98
CA PHE A 200 -13.45 -21.76 -2.48
C PHE A 200 -12.96 -20.55 -3.28
N TYR A 201 -12.94 -20.65 -4.62
CA TYR A 201 -12.50 -19.52 -5.45
C TYR A 201 -13.44 -18.32 -5.34
N HIS A 202 -14.75 -18.56 -5.25
CA HIS A 202 -15.72 -17.49 -5.04
C HIS A 202 -15.52 -16.77 -3.69
N GLN A 203 -15.29 -17.52 -2.61
CA GLN A 203 -14.95 -16.92 -1.31
C GLN A 203 -13.66 -16.09 -1.37
N GLY A 204 -12.64 -16.58 -2.08
CA GLY A 204 -11.40 -15.84 -2.31
C GLY A 204 -11.62 -14.54 -3.08
N PHE A 205 -12.53 -14.53 -4.06
CA PHE A 205 -12.90 -13.34 -4.81
C PHE A 205 -13.61 -12.29 -3.93
N GLU A 206 -14.59 -12.70 -3.13
CA GLU A 206 -15.28 -11.77 -2.21
C GLU A 206 -14.32 -11.20 -1.16
N LEU A 207 -13.44 -12.02 -0.59
CA LEU A 207 -12.38 -11.54 0.33
C LEU A 207 -11.45 -10.51 -0.33
N ALA A 208 -11.06 -10.72 -1.59
CA ALA A 208 -10.23 -9.78 -2.32
C ALA A 208 -10.96 -8.45 -2.60
N LYS A 209 -12.27 -8.52 -2.87
CA LYS A 209 -13.12 -7.36 -3.07
C LYS A 209 -13.30 -6.54 -1.79
N ASP A 210 -13.48 -7.20 -0.64
CA ASP A 210 -13.54 -6.53 0.66
C ASP A 210 -12.25 -5.78 0.98
N PHE A 211 -11.10 -6.29 0.50
CA PHE A 211 -9.80 -5.65 0.66
C PHE A 211 -9.59 -4.41 -0.25
N ASP A 212 -10.44 -4.17 -1.24
CA ASP A 212 -10.21 -3.12 -2.25
C ASP A 212 -10.26 -1.71 -1.65
N HIS A 213 -11.10 -1.47 -0.64
CA HIS A 213 -11.12 -0.20 0.09
C HIS A 213 -9.77 0.10 0.75
N TYR A 214 -9.18 -0.91 1.40
CA TYR A 214 -7.88 -0.78 2.03
C TYR A 214 -6.78 -0.55 0.99
N LYS A 215 -6.82 -1.30 -0.13
CA LYS A 215 -5.87 -1.14 -1.24
C LYS A 215 -5.90 0.28 -1.81
N ARG A 216 -7.09 0.83 -2.09
CA ARG A 216 -7.24 2.21 -2.60
C ARG A 216 -6.73 3.24 -1.59
N ALA A 217 -7.09 3.09 -0.31
CA ALA A 217 -6.61 3.98 0.75
C ALA A 217 -5.08 3.97 0.85
N LEU A 218 -4.46 2.78 0.80
CA LEU A 218 -3.01 2.64 0.81
C LEU A 218 -2.35 3.30 -0.40
N GLN A 219 -2.93 3.15 -1.61
CA GLN A 219 -2.44 3.83 -2.81
C GLN A 219 -2.47 5.36 -2.66
N ILE A 220 -3.54 5.92 -2.10
CA ILE A 220 -3.66 7.36 -1.82
C ILE A 220 -2.58 7.80 -0.83
N ASN A 221 -2.42 7.08 0.29
CA ASN A 221 -1.42 7.41 1.31
C ASN A 221 0.02 7.37 0.76
N ILE A 222 0.33 6.41 -0.12
CA ILE A 222 1.62 6.36 -0.82
C ILE A 222 1.81 7.58 -1.71
N GLN A 223 0.77 7.97 -2.47
CA GLN A 223 0.85 9.11 -3.36
C GLN A 223 1.01 10.43 -2.60
N ASN A 224 0.30 10.61 -1.48
CA ASN A 224 0.45 11.76 -0.58
C ASN A 224 1.88 11.83 -0.02
N THR A 225 2.41 10.69 0.43
CA THR A 225 3.79 10.61 0.96
C THR A 225 4.82 10.99 -0.11
N ARG A 226 4.65 10.52 -1.36
CA ARG A 226 5.52 10.90 -2.49
C ARG A 226 5.45 12.40 -2.78
N SER A 227 4.25 12.98 -2.83
CA SER A 227 4.08 14.41 -3.10
C SER A 227 4.73 15.27 -2.01
N ARG A 228 4.56 14.89 -0.74
CA ARG A 228 5.23 15.56 0.40
C ARG A 228 6.75 15.45 0.29
N PHE A 229 7.28 14.30 -0.07
CA PHE A 229 8.71 14.11 -0.29
C PHE A 229 9.26 14.98 -1.43
N GLU A 230 8.57 15.05 -2.56
CA GLU A 230 8.99 15.89 -3.69
C GLU A 230 9.04 17.37 -3.31
N GLY A 231 8.04 17.85 -2.56
CA GLY A 231 8.03 19.20 -2.00
C GLY A 231 9.22 19.45 -1.06
N ALA A 232 9.42 18.58 -0.07
CA ALA A 232 10.54 18.70 0.87
C ALA A 232 11.90 18.63 0.16
N ARG A 233 12.05 17.76 -0.84
CA ARG A 233 13.28 17.63 -1.63
C ARG A 233 13.61 18.94 -2.35
N SER A 234 12.62 19.60 -2.95
CA SER A 234 12.83 20.90 -3.62
C SER A 234 13.34 21.95 -2.65
N GLU A 235 12.77 22.03 -1.44
CA GLU A 235 13.19 22.97 -0.40
C GLU A 235 14.61 22.67 0.12
N VAL A 236 14.97 21.39 0.28
CA VAL A 236 16.36 21.01 0.61
C VAL A 236 17.34 21.47 -0.46
N PHE A 237 17.00 21.29 -1.74
CA PHE A 237 17.86 21.72 -2.85
C PHE A 237 18.04 23.23 -2.89
N GLU A 238 16.97 24.01 -2.69
CA GLU A 238 17.05 25.47 -2.63
C GLU A 238 17.82 25.96 -1.40
N LEU A 239 17.65 25.33 -0.23
CA LEU A 239 18.47 25.63 0.94
C LEU A 239 19.95 25.34 0.68
N MET A 240 20.26 24.18 0.09
CA MET A 240 21.63 23.82 -0.27
C MET A 240 22.24 24.84 -1.24
N LYS A 241 21.45 25.31 -2.23
CA LYS A 241 21.88 26.34 -3.19
C LYS A 241 22.15 27.68 -2.49
N ARG A 242 21.23 28.16 -1.65
CA ARG A 242 21.39 29.40 -0.86
C ARG A 242 22.65 29.34 0.01
N ILE A 243 22.84 28.26 0.77
CA ILE A 243 24.03 28.08 1.62
C ILE A 243 25.32 28.07 0.79
N ARG A 244 25.29 27.51 -0.43
CA ARG A 244 26.45 27.50 -1.34
C ARG A 244 26.78 28.89 -1.90
N GLU A 245 25.77 29.74 -2.11
CA GLU A 245 25.91 31.09 -2.66
C GLU A 245 26.39 32.11 -1.61
N THR A 246 25.93 32.02 -0.35
CA THR A 246 26.34 32.91 0.75
C THR A 246 26.90 32.17 1.99
N PRO A 247 27.99 31.40 1.87
CA PRO A 247 28.50 30.54 2.96
C PRO A 247 28.96 31.30 4.20
N GLN A 248 29.21 32.61 4.11
CA GLN A 248 29.63 33.44 5.24
C GLN A 248 28.47 33.79 6.19
N GLU A 249 27.22 33.85 5.69
CA GLU A 249 26.03 34.18 6.51
C GLU A 249 25.62 33.03 7.43
N TYR A 250 25.83 31.79 6.99
CA TYR A 250 25.46 30.58 7.72
C TYR A 250 26.55 30.05 8.68
N ARG A 251 27.61 30.83 8.96
CA ARG A 251 28.60 30.51 10.00
C ARG A 251 28.10 30.79 11.42
N GLN A 252 26.98 31.51 11.58
CA GLN A 252 26.33 31.70 12.88
C GLN A 252 25.26 30.60 13.06
N THR A 253 25.51 29.66 13.97
CA THR A 253 24.58 28.56 14.32
C THR A 253 23.36 29.05 15.10
N SER A 254 23.44 30.25 15.68
CA SER A 254 22.36 30.88 16.44
C SER A 254 22.51 32.41 16.43
N PRO A 255 21.43 33.21 16.51
CA PRO A 255 21.52 34.66 16.63
C PRO A 255 22.32 35.12 17.87
N ILE A 256 22.36 34.30 18.93
CA ILE A 256 22.99 34.61 20.22
C ILE A 256 24.41 34.05 20.37
N SER A 257 24.84 33.10 19.53
CA SER A 257 26.16 32.48 19.63
C SER A 257 26.90 32.39 18.30
N CYS A 258 28.23 32.51 18.37
CA CYS A 258 29.13 32.33 17.25
C CYS A 258 30.03 31.12 17.50
N GLU A 259 30.20 30.26 16.50
CA GLU A 259 30.93 29.00 16.63
C GLU A 259 32.00 28.86 15.56
N GLY A 260 33.13 28.23 15.90
CA GLY A 260 34.20 27.97 14.94
C GLY A 260 35.49 27.52 15.59
N TYR A 261 36.48 27.15 14.78
CA TYR A 261 37.78 26.73 15.29
C TYR A 261 38.73 27.91 15.51
N LEU A 262 39.39 27.94 16.67
CA LEU A 262 40.48 28.86 17.00
C LEU A 262 41.70 28.04 17.46
N TYR A 263 42.90 28.53 17.15
CA TYR A 263 44.12 28.01 17.76
C TYR A 263 44.42 28.84 19.00
N VAL A 264 44.47 28.20 20.17
CA VAL A 264 44.77 28.87 21.44
C VAL A 264 46.24 28.64 21.78
N GLN A 265 46.95 29.70 22.16
CA GLN A 265 48.34 29.60 22.61
C GLN A 265 48.38 29.12 24.08
N GLU A 266 48.92 27.92 24.29
CA GLU A 266 49.16 27.36 25.61
C GLU A 266 50.64 27.48 25.97
N LYS A 267 50.93 28.03 27.15
CA LYS A 267 52.30 28.10 27.68
C LYS A 267 52.65 26.74 28.30
N ARG A 268 53.72 26.11 27.85
CA ARG A 268 54.26 24.88 28.45
C ARG A 268 55.33 25.22 29.48
N PRO A 269 55.57 24.34 30.48
CA PRO A 269 56.69 24.49 31.38
C PRO A 269 58.02 24.55 30.60
N PRO A 270 58.99 25.37 31.03
CA PRO A 270 60.34 25.34 30.46
C PRO A 270 60.91 23.91 30.49
N PRO A 271 61.58 23.42 29.43
CA PRO A 271 62.11 24.14 28.26
C PRO A 271 61.16 24.22 27.04
N PHE A 272 59.90 23.78 27.13
CA PHE A 272 59.06 23.47 25.97
C PHE A 272 58.33 24.67 25.33
N GLY A 273 58.58 25.90 25.80
CA GLY A 273 58.05 27.13 25.18
C GLY A 273 56.51 27.22 25.19
N SER A 274 55.92 27.62 24.06
CA SER A 274 54.46 27.67 23.87
C SER A 274 54.02 26.77 22.73
N SER A 275 52.86 26.12 22.87
CA SER A 275 52.23 25.35 21.80
C SER A 275 50.88 25.94 21.40
N TRP A 276 50.46 25.69 20.17
CA TRP A 276 49.15 26.10 19.67
C TRP A 276 48.24 24.88 19.60
N VAL A 277 47.10 24.96 20.27
CA VAL A 277 46.13 23.86 20.31
C VAL A 277 44.86 24.30 19.60
N LYS A 278 44.42 23.51 18.62
CA LYS A 278 43.16 23.74 17.91
C LYS A 278 42.00 23.41 18.83
N ARG A 279 41.14 24.39 19.11
CA ARG A 279 39.94 24.23 19.93
C ARG A 279 38.71 24.68 19.16
N TYR A 280 37.62 23.92 19.25
CA TYR A 280 36.32 24.36 18.79
C TYR A 280 35.76 25.33 19.82
N SER A 281 35.44 26.54 19.39
CA SER A 281 35.10 27.66 20.25
C SER A 281 33.68 28.12 20.00
N THR A 282 32.92 28.32 21.07
CA THR A 282 31.53 28.81 21.06
C THR A 282 31.47 30.07 21.92
N PHE A 283 31.20 31.22 21.31
CA PHE A 283 31.05 32.50 22.00
C PHE A 283 29.59 32.87 22.15
N VAL A 284 29.13 33.11 23.38
CA VAL A 284 27.77 33.54 23.71
C VAL A 284 27.76 35.05 23.89
N LYS A 285 27.14 35.79 22.95
CA LYS A 285 27.23 37.25 22.84
C LYS A 285 26.68 37.97 24.08
N GLU A 286 25.53 37.54 24.59
CA GLU A 286 24.86 38.19 25.74
C GLU A 286 25.69 38.10 27.03
N GLN A 287 26.33 36.95 27.25
CA GLN A 287 27.10 36.67 28.46
C GLN A 287 28.59 37.02 28.31
N LYS A 288 29.05 37.26 27.07
CA LYS A 288 30.46 37.42 26.70
C LYS A 288 31.34 36.23 27.11
N ILE A 289 30.78 35.02 27.16
CA ILE A 289 31.50 33.80 27.52
C ILE A 289 31.98 33.08 26.26
N LEU A 290 33.26 32.71 26.24
CA LEU A 290 33.87 31.85 25.23
C LEU A 290 34.10 30.45 25.82
N HIS A 291 33.35 29.47 25.33
CA HIS A 291 33.59 28.05 25.59
C HIS A 291 34.56 27.51 24.55
N MET A 292 35.53 26.70 24.96
CA MET A 292 36.57 26.13 24.11
C MET A 292 36.73 24.65 24.42
N VAL A 293 36.50 23.79 23.42
CA VAL A 293 36.61 22.34 23.54
C VAL A 293 37.70 21.81 22.63
N THR A 294 38.46 20.83 23.12
CA THR A 294 39.38 20.09 22.26
C THR A 294 38.61 19.03 21.46
N PHE A 295 38.89 18.94 20.15
CA PHE A 295 38.21 18.00 19.27
C PHE A 295 39.22 17.31 18.35
N ASP A 296 39.45 16.01 18.59
CA ASP A 296 40.38 15.19 17.79
C ASP A 296 39.63 14.40 16.71
N HIS A 297 39.92 14.74 15.45
CA HIS A 297 39.33 14.07 14.29
C HIS A 297 39.88 12.65 14.08
N ARG A 298 41.07 12.31 14.62
CA ARG A 298 41.67 10.98 14.47
C ARG A 298 41.15 9.97 15.49
N SER A 299 40.60 10.43 16.60
CA SER A 299 40.10 9.60 17.71
C SER A 299 38.60 9.30 17.63
N GLY A 300 37.98 9.44 16.45
CA GLY A 300 36.54 9.19 16.26
C GLY A 300 35.61 10.27 16.82
N GLY A 301 36.10 11.51 16.99
CA GLY A 301 35.27 12.64 17.39
C GLY A 301 34.95 12.73 18.88
N LYS A 302 35.79 12.17 19.76
CA LYS A 302 35.64 12.36 21.21
C LYS A 302 35.85 13.84 21.56
N ILE A 303 34.82 14.44 22.17
CA ILE A 303 34.87 15.79 22.74
C ILE A 303 35.75 15.71 24.00
N GLY A 304 36.83 16.49 24.03
CA GLY A 304 37.74 16.57 25.18
C GLY A 304 37.27 17.58 26.22
N GLU A 305 38.19 18.06 27.06
CA GLU A 305 37.86 19.01 28.14
C GLU A 305 37.35 20.35 27.60
N THR A 306 36.30 20.87 28.25
CA THR A 306 35.70 22.18 27.99
C THR A 306 36.28 23.22 28.92
N GLU A 307 36.97 24.22 28.38
CA GLU A 307 37.38 25.42 29.12
C GLU A 307 36.43 26.58 28.79
N SER A 308 36.00 27.35 29.78
CA SER A 308 35.10 28.49 29.59
C SER A 308 35.72 29.74 30.20
N VAL A 309 35.69 30.87 29.47
CA VAL A 309 36.26 32.14 29.92
C VAL A 309 35.34 33.31 29.58
N THR A 310 35.17 34.27 30.49
CA THR A 310 34.41 35.50 30.25
C THR A 310 35.31 36.59 29.70
N LEU A 311 34.93 37.19 28.57
CA LEU A 311 35.72 38.18 27.84
C LEU A 311 35.40 39.61 28.28
N LYS A 312 36.45 40.41 28.47
CA LYS A 312 36.39 41.86 28.73
C LYS A 312 36.49 42.67 27.44
N SER A 313 37.50 42.37 26.63
CA SER A 313 37.80 43.03 25.35
C SER A 313 38.53 42.07 24.40
N CYS A 314 38.34 42.29 23.10
CA CYS A 314 39.07 41.61 22.02
C CYS A 314 39.88 42.64 21.23
N LEU A 315 41.20 42.49 21.21
CA LEU A 315 42.14 43.39 20.54
C LEU A 315 42.82 42.67 19.38
N ARG A 316 43.02 43.39 18.27
CA ARG A 316 43.82 42.88 17.14
C ARG A 316 45.30 42.95 17.50
N LYS A 317 46.03 41.87 17.26
CA LYS A 317 47.50 41.88 17.33
C LYS A 317 48.07 42.02 15.93
N THR A 318 48.91 43.01 15.70
CA THR A 318 49.62 43.17 14.41
C THR A 318 50.69 42.11 14.27
N THR A 319 50.94 41.68 13.02
CA THR A 319 51.88 40.61 12.65
C THR A 319 53.32 40.88 13.13
N ASP A 320 53.63 42.10 13.56
CA ASP A 320 54.97 42.54 13.93
C ASP A 320 55.43 42.05 15.33
N VAL A 321 54.52 41.47 16.14
CA VAL A 321 54.79 41.04 17.53
C VAL A 321 54.84 39.50 17.68
N LEU A 322 54.17 38.77 16.81
CA LEU A 322 54.15 37.30 16.74
C LEU A 322 54.26 36.93 15.27
N ASP A 323 55.20 36.05 14.90
CA ASP A 323 55.41 35.56 13.53
C ASP A 323 54.26 34.63 13.04
N ARG A 324 53.00 35.07 13.19
CA ARG A 324 51.76 34.36 12.85
C ARG A 324 50.66 35.34 12.46
N ARG A 325 49.98 35.05 11.34
CA ARG A 325 48.86 35.84 10.81
C ARG A 325 47.56 35.59 11.60
N PHE A 326 46.67 36.57 11.60
CA PHE A 326 45.28 36.46 12.10
C PHE A 326 45.16 36.23 13.63
N CYS A 327 46.06 36.82 14.41
CA CYS A 327 46.08 36.68 15.86
C CYS A 327 45.21 37.73 16.56
N LEU A 328 44.44 37.28 17.56
CA LEU A 328 43.54 38.05 18.40
C LEU A 328 44.03 37.92 19.85
N GLU A 329 43.89 39.00 20.60
CA GLU A 329 44.27 39.06 22.00
C GLU A 329 43.03 39.30 22.84
N LEU A 330 42.68 38.32 23.67
CA LEU A 330 41.46 38.29 24.47
C LEU A 330 41.79 38.59 25.92
N ASP A 331 41.23 39.68 26.44
CA ASP A 331 41.31 40.02 27.86
C ASP A 331 40.23 39.25 28.62
N ILE A 332 40.62 38.46 29.62
CA ILE A 332 39.72 37.64 30.41
C ILE A 332 39.31 38.38 31.70
N THR A 333 38.01 38.50 31.95
CA THR A 333 37.45 39.10 33.16
C THR A 333 37.67 38.20 34.39
N ASP A 334 37.49 36.90 34.23
CA ASP A 334 37.56 35.90 35.32
C ASP A 334 38.99 35.69 35.86
N ARG A 335 40.00 36.11 35.10
CA ARG A 335 41.43 35.92 35.40
C ARG A 335 42.18 37.25 35.19
N PRO A 336 42.05 38.23 36.10
CA PRO A 336 42.65 39.55 35.94
C PRO A 336 44.17 39.45 35.74
N GLY A 337 44.69 40.05 34.66
CA GLY A 337 46.10 39.99 34.25
C GLY A 337 46.45 38.81 33.33
N THR A 338 45.52 37.90 33.04
CA THR A 338 45.71 36.83 32.07
C THR A 338 45.15 37.24 30.71
N VAL A 339 46.01 37.22 29.70
CA VAL A 339 45.65 37.52 28.32
C VAL A 339 45.75 36.23 27.50
N LEU A 340 44.68 35.87 26.81
CA LEU A 340 44.64 34.69 25.94
C LEU A 340 44.93 35.12 24.50
N THR A 341 46.00 34.58 23.93
CA THR A 341 46.29 34.79 22.50
C THR A 341 45.67 33.66 21.70
N VAL A 342 44.81 34.01 20.75
CA VAL A 342 44.16 33.05 19.85
C VAL A 342 44.45 33.41 18.39
N GLN A 343 44.42 32.42 17.51
CA GLN A 343 44.67 32.57 16.08
C GLN A 343 43.46 32.05 15.30
N ALA A 344 42.92 32.89 14.42
CA ALA A 344 41.89 32.51 13.46
C ALA A 344 42.49 31.81 12.22
N LEU A 345 41.67 31.04 11.50
CA LEU A 345 42.13 30.23 10.37
C LEU A 345 42.36 31.04 9.08
N SER A 346 41.64 32.16 8.93
CA SER A 346 41.65 33.01 7.75
C SER A 346 41.43 34.47 8.12
N GLU A 347 41.62 35.38 7.16
CA GLU A 347 41.33 36.81 7.36
C GLU A 347 39.84 37.05 7.59
N ASP A 348 38.97 36.32 6.90
CA ASP A 348 37.52 36.39 7.08
C ASP A 348 37.12 35.91 8.48
N ASP A 349 37.71 34.80 8.96
CA ASP A 349 37.46 34.33 10.34
C ASP A 349 37.98 35.33 11.38
N HIS A 350 39.11 35.98 11.11
CA HIS A 350 39.64 37.01 11.98
C HIS A 350 38.68 38.22 12.07
N LYS A 351 38.17 38.71 10.94
CA LYS A 351 37.16 39.78 10.90
C LYS A 351 35.86 39.36 11.61
N PHE A 352 35.40 38.14 11.37
CA PHE A 352 34.22 37.56 12.00
C PHE A 352 34.37 37.48 13.54
N TRP A 353 35.45 36.89 14.05
CA TRP A 353 35.68 36.77 15.49
C TRP A 353 35.92 38.12 16.16
N MET A 354 36.58 39.06 15.48
CA MET A 354 36.68 40.46 15.95
C MET A 354 35.29 41.08 16.11
N GLN A 355 34.43 40.96 15.10
CA GLN A 355 33.08 41.53 15.15
C GLN A 355 32.22 40.85 16.24
N ALA A 356 32.28 39.53 16.33
CA ALA A 356 31.53 38.75 17.32
C ALA A 356 31.92 39.10 18.76
N MET A 357 33.23 39.23 19.04
CA MET A 357 33.75 39.50 20.40
C MET A 357 33.87 41.00 20.74
N GLY A 358 33.32 41.90 19.90
CA GLY A 358 33.19 43.33 20.21
C GLY A 358 34.39 44.22 19.82
N GLY A 359 35.20 43.83 18.83
CA GLY A 359 36.24 44.67 18.22
C GLY A 359 35.66 45.80 17.34
N LYS A 360 36.36 46.95 17.26
CA LYS A 360 35.90 48.14 16.52
C LYS A 360 36.42 48.17 15.06
N GLU A 361 35.56 47.92 14.06
CA GLU A 361 35.40 48.65 12.76
C GLU A 361 34.27 48.03 11.84
N PRO A 362 33.78 48.70 10.75
CA PRO A 362 32.34 48.97 10.53
C PRO A 362 31.59 48.09 9.50
N PHE A 363 30.27 48.24 9.59
CA PHE A 363 29.17 47.54 8.92
C PHE A 363 29.11 47.64 7.38
N PHE A 364 28.70 46.55 6.73
CA PHE A 364 27.95 46.57 5.46
C PHE A 364 26.80 45.56 5.55
N SER A 365 25.56 46.05 5.61
CA SER A 365 24.35 45.24 5.42
C SER A 365 23.71 45.64 4.08
N PHE A 366 23.90 44.82 3.05
CA PHE A 366 23.11 44.88 1.83
C PHE A 366 21.95 43.90 1.96
N LEU A 367 20.77 44.40 2.34
CA LEU A 367 19.53 43.68 2.09
C LEU A 367 18.86 44.33 0.87
N PRO A 368 18.45 43.56 -0.16
CA PRO A 368 17.62 44.07 -1.24
C PRO A 368 16.27 44.56 -0.69
N PRO A 369 15.60 45.51 -1.37
CA PRO A 369 14.30 45.99 -0.93
C PRO A 369 13.28 44.85 -1.00
N ALA A 370 12.85 44.39 0.18
CA ALA A 370 11.72 43.50 0.33
C ALA A 370 10.43 44.28 0.02
N VAL A 371 9.49 43.63 -0.66
CA VAL A 371 8.14 44.18 -0.86
C VAL A 371 7.49 44.36 0.51
N ASP A 372 7.10 45.58 0.86
CA ASP A 372 6.49 45.93 2.16
C ASP A 372 5.03 45.45 2.21
N ALA A 373 4.83 44.13 2.32
CA ALA A 373 3.51 43.54 2.39
C ALA A 373 2.99 43.58 3.83
N GLN A 374 1.88 44.27 4.08
CA GLN A 374 1.26 44.35 5.41
C GLN A 374 -0.15 43.74 5.42
N LEU A 375 -0.57 43.20 6.57
CA LEU A 375 -1.93 42.74 6.83
C LEU A 375 -2.84 43.94 7.17
N ASP A 376 -2.99 44.87 6.24
CA ASP A 376 -3.85 46.04 6.32
C ASP A 376 -5.11 45.88 5.44
N ASP A 377 -5.91 46.93 5.33
CA ASP A 377 -7.17 46.87 4.59
C ASP A 377 -6.94 46.77 3.06
N VAL A 378 -5.82 47.30 2.56
CA VAL A 378 -5.37 47.17 1.16
C VAL A 378 -5.02 45.71 0.87
N GLY A 379 -4.20 45.09 1.72
CA GLY A 379 -3.86 43.69 1.66
C GLY A 379 -5.06 42.75 1.72
N LEU A 380 -6.02 43.04 2.60
CA LEU A 380 -7.27 42.29 2.70
C LEU A 380 -8.14 42.40 1.43
N SER A 381 -8.18 43.59 0.82
CA SER A 381 -8.86 43.82 -0.46
C SER A 381 -8.21 43.01 -1.58
N PHE A 382 -6.87 43.01 -1.66
CA PHE A 382 -6.11 42.23 -2.63
C PHE A 382 -6.41 40.73 -2.54
N ILE A 383 -6.43 40.17 -1.32
CA ILE A 383 -6.74 38.74 -1.10
C ILE A 383 -8.17 38.42 -1.57
N LYS A 384 -9.16 39.22 -1.19
CA LYS A 384 -10.57 39.01 -1.59
C LYS A 384 -10.75 39.09 -3.11
N ASN A 385 -10.14 40.09 -3.75
CA ASN A 385 -10.23 40.28 -5.20
C ASN A 385 -9.54 39.13 -5.95
N SER A 386 -8.39 38.66 -5.44
CA SER A 386 -7.68 37.51 -6.00
C SER A 386 -8.50 36.22 -5.89
N ILE A 387 -9.08 35.94 -4.72
CA ILE A 387 -9.95 34.78 -4.49
C ILE A 387 -11.16 34.82 -5.43
N SER A 388 -11.87 35.95 -5.46
CA SER A 388 -13.05 36.14 -6.33
C SER A 388 -12.71 35.90 -7.81
N ALA A 389 -11.58 36.44 -8.27
CA ALA A 389 -11.11 36.23 -9.64
C ALA A 389 -10.78 34.76 -9.92
N ILE A 390 -10.14 34.05 -9.00
CA ILE A 390 -9.79 32.63 -9.20
C ILE A 390 -11.06 31.77 -9.23
N GLU A 391 -12.00 31.99 -8.31
CA GLU A 391 -13.24 31.21 -8.23
C GLU A 391 -14.15 31.42 -9.44
N LYS A 392 -14.17 32.64 -10.00
CA LYS A 392 -15.08 32.98 -11.10
C LYS A 392 -14.62 32.45 -12.47
N ARG A 393 -13.31 32.41 -12.74
CA ARG A 393 -12.79 32.10 -14.08
C ARG A 393 -11.74 30.97 -14.13
N GLY A 394 -11.20 30.56 -12.99
CA GLY A 394 -10.07 29.65 -12.94
C GLY A 394 -10.28 28.41 -12.09
N ILE A 395 -11.47 28.19 -11.51
CA ILE A 395 -11.69 27.13 -10.51
C ILE A 395 -11.41 25.70 -11.04
N ASP A 396 -11.61 25.49 -12.35
CA ASP A 396 -11.38 24.22 -13.04
C ASP A 396 -9.99 24.16 -13.73
N ASP A 397 -9.16 25.22 -13.66
CA ASP A 397 -7.83 25.23 -14.25
C ASP A 397 -6.93 24.18 -13.59
N GLN A 398 -6.32 23.31 -14.40
CA GLN A 398 -5.47 22.24 -13.89
C GLN A 398 -4.24 22.79 -13.15
N GLY A 399 -4.03 22.29 -11.93
CA GLY A 399 -2.86 22.63 -11.12
C GLY A 399 -2.90 24.04 -10.53
N LEU A 400 -4.08 24.58 -10.22
CA LEU A 400 -4.23 25.83 -9.45
C LEU A 400 -3.25 25.90 -8.28
N TYR A 401 -2.56 27.02 -8.13
CA TYR A 401 -1.49 27.24 -7.12
C TYR A 401 -0.24 26.36 -7.25
N ARG A 402 -0.26 25.26 -8.00
CA ARG A 402 0.92 24.45 -8.29
C ARG A 402 1.68 24.97 -9.50
N VAL A 403 0.98 25.37 -10.56
CA VAL A 403 1.58 25.95 -11.78
C VAL A 403 2.01 27.39 -11.51
N VAL A 404 3.26 27.71 -11.85
CA VAL A 404 3.86 29.02 -11.57
C VAL A 404 3.56 30.00 -12.70
N GLY A 405 3.13 31.21 -12.33
CA GLY A 405 2.94 32.34 -13.24
C GLY A 405 4.25 33.02 -13.61
N VAL A 406 4.22 33.88 -14.64
CA VAL A 406 5.44 34.56 -15.12
C VAL A 406 5.94 35.55 -14.06
N SER A 407 7.16 35.35 -13.53
CA SER A 407 7.69 36.09 -12.38
C SER A 407 7.63 37.62 -12.53
N SER A 408 7.92 38.16 -13.71
CA SER A 408 7.85 39.60 -13.97
C SER A 408 6.43 40.16 -13.91
N LYS A 409 5.43 39.40 -14.39
CA LYS A 409 4.01 39.75 -14.27
C LYS A 409 3.53 39.67 -12.83
N VAL A 410 3.97 38.64 -12.10
CA VAL A 410 3.63 38.45 -10.67
C VAL A 410 4.12 39.62 -9.83
N GLN A 411 5.38 40.04 -10.00
CA GLN A 411 5.93 41.19 -9.29
C GLN A 411 5.22 42.50 -9.67
N LYS A 412 4.95 42.71 -10.97
CA LYS A 412 4.22 43.89 -11.44
C LYS A 412 2.83 43.99 -10.84
N LEU A 413 2.10 42.88 -10.80
CA LEU A 413 0.76 42.82 -10.22
C LEU A 413 0.78 43.11 -8.71
N LEU A 414 1.75 42.55 -7.99
CA LEU A 414 1.89 42.75 -6.54
C LEU A 414 2.16 44.24 -6.22
N LEU A 415 3.05 44.89 -6.97
CA LEU A 415 3.35 46.32 -6.81
C LEU A 415 2.13 47.19 -7.12
N LEU A 416 1.38 46.87 -8.18
CA LEU A 416 0.19 47.62 -8.58
C LEU A 416 -0.97 47.50 -7.59
N MET A 417 -0.99 46.50 -6.71
CA MET A 417 -2.10 46.27 -5.77
C MET A 417 -1.79 46.71 -4.33
N ILE A 418 -0.52 46.93 -4.01
CA ILE A 418 -0.07 47.42 -2.69
C ILE A 418 0.03 48.95 -2.68
N ASP A 419 0.10 49.61 -3.84
CA ASP A 419 0.07 51.08 -3.93
C ASP A 419 -1.34 51.61 -3.63
N GLU A 420 -1.50 52.43 -2.57
CA GLU A 420 -2.78 53.05 -2.19
C GLU A 420 -3.40 53.91 -3.32
N LYS A 421 -2.61 54.30 -4.32
CA LYS A 421 -3.03 55.18 -5.42
C LYS A 421 -3.72 54.45 -6.58
N SER A 422 -3.70 53.12 -6.63
CA SER A 422 -4.29 52.30 -7.70
C SER A 422 -5.60 51.65 -7.25
N ASN A 423 -6.58 52.47 -6.86
CA ASN A 423 -7.94 51.98 -6.73
C ASN A 423 -8.49 51.63 -8.13
N GLU A 424 -8.98 50.40 -8.29
CA GLU A 424 -9.71 49.83 -9.45
C GLU A 424 -8.92 49.00 -10.49
N VAL A 425 -8.06 48.07 -10.06
CA VAL A 425 -7.73 46.92 -10.93
C VAL A 425 -8.76 45.79 -10.70
N ASP A 426 -9.77 45.70 -11.56
CA ASP A 426 -10.73 44.57 -11.53
C ASP A 426 -10.09 43.30 -12.12
N MET A 427 -9.56 42.49 -11.20
CA MET A 427 -8.93 41.19 -11.49
C MET A 427 -9.92 40.14 -12.01
N SER A 428 -11.23 40.36 -11.85
CA SER A 428 -12.26 39.42 -12.26
C SER A 428 -12.65 39.53 -13.74
N THR A 429 -12.26 40.62 -14.41
CA THR A 429 -12.62 40.91 -15.81
C THR A 429 -11.41 41.24 -16.71
N SER A 430 -10.24 41.51 -16.15
CA SER A 430 -9.02 41.81 -16.92
C SER A 430 -8.41 40.57 -17.60
N GLU A 431 -8.21 40.65 -18.93
CA GLU A 431 -7.48 39.64 -19.74
C GLU A 431 -5.95 39.72 -19.56
N ASP A 432 -5.43 40.81 -18.99
CA ASP A 432 -3.98 41.06 -18.86
C ASP A 432 -3.30 40.12 -17.85
N TRP A 433 -4.10 39.65 -16.88
CA TRP A 433 -3.66 38.79 -15.79
C TRP A 433 -4.28 37.42 -15.94
N ASP A 434 -3.49 36.41 -16.27
CA ASP A 434 -3.88 35.02 -16.28
C ASP A 434 -3.97 34.43 -14.87
N VAL A 435 -4.79 33.37 -14.69
CA VAL A 435 -5.08 32.76 -13.39
C VAL A 435 -3.81 32.28 -12.66
N LYS A 436 -2.84 31.71 -13.40
CA LYS A 436 -1.53 31.31 -12.84
C LYS A 436 -0.72 32.48 -12.29
N THR A 437 -0.86 33.69 -12.85
CA THR A 437 -0.23 34.90 -12.32
C THR A 437 -0.93 35.36 -11.04
N ILE A 438 -2.27 35.35 -11.00
CA ILE A 438 -3.03 35.70 -9.78
C ILE A 438 -2.71 34.75 -8.63
N THR A 439 -2.78 33.44 -8.86
CA THR A 439 -2.47 32.42 -7.84
C THR A 439 -1.03 32.55 -7.33
N SER A 440 -0.07 32.84 -8.21
CA SER A 440 1.33 33.06 -7.84
C SER A 440 1.53 34.37 -7.06
N ALA A 441 0.82 35.44 -7.42
CA ALA A 441 0.85 36.72 -6.71
C ALA A 441 0.25 36.60 -5.31
N LEU A 442 -0.87 35.89 -5.15
CA LEU A 442 -1.49 35.63 -3.84
C LEU A 442 -0.53 34.86 -2.92
N LYS A 443 0.12 33.80 -3.43
CA LYS A 443 1.14 33.06 -2.67
C LYS A 443 2.34 33.92 -2.32
N LEU A 444 2.81 34.76 -3.24
CA LEU A 444 3.94 35.64 -3.01
C LEU A 444 3.61 36.68 -1.94
N TYR A 445 2.42 37.30 -2.00
CA TYR A 445 1.95 38.25 -1.00
C TYR A 445 1.96 37.65 0.42
N LEU A 446 1.36 36.48 0.62
CA LEU A 446 1.32 35.79 1.92
C LEU A 446 2.72 35.42 2.44
N ARG A 447 3.65 35.12 1.52
CA ARG A 447 5.04 34.80 1.84
C ARG A 447 5.89 36.02 2.18
N SER A 448 5.56 37.19 1.61
CA SER A 448 6.27 38.45 1.82
C SER A 448 5.85 39.19 3.10
N LEU A 449 4.86 38.68 3.85
CA LEU A 449 4.48 39.26 5.13
C LEU A 449 5.66 39.26 6.14
N PRO A 450 5.82 40.31 6.98
CA PRO A 450 6.85 40.37 8.02
C PRO A 450 6.85 39.16 8.96
N GLU A 451 5.64 38.65 9.24
CA GLU A 451 5.42 37.44 10.01
C GLU A 451 4.52 36.47 9.21
N PRO A 452 4.75 35.14 9.27
CA PRO A 452 3.83 34.17 8.67
C PRO A 452 2.42 34.34 9.23
N LEU A 453 1.41 34.02 8.41
CA LEU A 453 0.01 34.17 8.79
C LEU A 453 -0.31 33.40 10.09
N MET A 454 0.35 32.26 10.32
CA MET A 454 0.18 31.43 11.51
C MET A 454 1.12 31.78 12.68
N THR A 455 1.87 32.88 12.58
CA THR A 455 2.82 33.46 13.56
C THR A 455 4.02 32.56 13.93
N TYR A 456 5.17 33.18 14.24
CA TYR A 456 6.33 32.42 14.71
C TYR A 456 6.11 31.86 16.11
N GLY A 457 5.36 32.60 16.95
CA GLY A 457 5.10 32.23 18.34
C GLY A 457 4.28 30.94 18.50
N LEU A 458 3.35 30.65 17.57
CA LEU A 458 2.51 29.45 17.61
C LEU A 458 3.04 28.30 16.74
N TYR A 459 4.09 28.52 15.94
CA TYR A 459 4.63 27.53 15.00
C TYR A 459 4.94 26.19 15.68
N LYS A 460 5.70 26.20 16.78
CA LYS A 460 6.09 24.97 17.50
C LYS A 460 4.87 24.24 18.07
N ASP A 461 3.86 24.97 18.55
CA ASP A 461 2.63 24.39 19.09
C ASP A 461 1.85 23.65 17.99
N PHE A 462 1.66 24.28 16.82
CA PHE A 462 1.00 23.64 15.68
C PHE A 462 1.72 22.36 15.22
N ILE A 463 3.05 22.39 15.14
CA ILE A 463 3.85 21.23 14.71
C ILE A 463 3.80 20.11 15.74
N SER A 464 3.92 20.43 17.04
CA SER A 464 3.86 19.43 18.12
C SER A 464 2.54 18.67 18.13
N LEU A 465 1.43 19.35 17.86
CA LEU A 465 0.10 18.74 17.76
C LEU A 465 -0.05 17.89 16.51
N ALA A 466 0.54 18.29 15.39
CA ALA A 466 0.52 17.47 14.17
C ALA A 466 1.34 16.17 14.31
N LYS A 467 2.35 16.16 15.18
CA LYS A 467 3.21 15.00 15.47
C LYS A 467 2.53 13.92 16.35
N GLY A 468 1.53 14.28 17.17
CA GLY A 468 0.94 13.39 18.17
C GLY A 468 -0.60 13.43 18.27
N GLY A 469 -1.19 12.43 18.94
CA GLY A 469 -2.63 12.35 19.20
C GLY A 469 -3.47 11.65 18.12
N SER A 470 -4.75 11.44 18.41
CA SER A 470 -5.71 10.91 17.41
C SER A 470 -6.13 11.99 16.43
N PRO A 471 -6.63 11.64 15.21
CA PRO A 471 -7.14 12.62 14.25
C PRO A 471 -8.13 13.63 14.85
N GLU A 472 -9.04 13.16 15.69
CA GLU A 472 -10.10 13.96 16.32
C GLU A 472 -9.53 14.95 17.35
N SER A 473 -8.57 14.49 18.15
CA SER A 473 -7.88 15.34 19.14
C SER A 473 -7.09 16.45 18.45
N ARG A 474 -6.42 16.15 17.33
CA ARG A 474 -5.67 17.14 16.54
C ARG A 474 -6.57 18.22 15.97
N ILE A 475 -7.73 17.85 15.40
CA ILE A 475 -8.71 18.80 14.88
C ILE A 475 -9.09 19.81 15.96
N GLN A 476 -9.47 19.34 17.15
CA GLN A 476 -9.87 20.22 18.25
C GLN A 476 -8.72 21.14 18.69
N ALA A 477 -7.51 20.59 18.83
CA ALA A 477 -6.35 21.35 19.29
C ALA A 477 -5.89 22.40 18.27
N VAL A 478 -5.90 22.07 16.97
CA VAL A 478 -5.62 23.02 15.87
C VAL A 478 -6.63 24.17 15.89
N HIS A 479 -7.93 23.89 16.08
CA HIS A 479 -8.94 24.95 16.20
C HIS A 479 -8.70 25.85 17.41
N CYS A 480 -8.35 25.30 18.58
CA CYS A 480 -8.03 26.10 19.75
C CYS A 480 -6.84 27.05 19.50
N LEU A 481 -5.81 26.61 18.76
CA LEU A 481 -4.68 27.47 18.38
C LEU A 481 -5.06 28.56 17.38
N VAL A 482 -5.94 28.26 16.42
CA VAL A 482 -6.45 29.27 15.49
C VAL A 482 -7.16 30.40 16.22
N HIS A 483 -7.87 30.12 17.32
CA HIS A 483 -8.50 31.17 18.13
C HIS A 483 -7.51 32.02 18.93
N LYS A 484 -6.26 31.57 19.11
CA LYS A 484 -5.17 32.37 19.72
C LYS A 484 -4.48 33.30 18.71
N LEU A 485 -4.74 33.16 17.41
CA LEU A 485 -4.18 34.04 16.39
C LEU A 485 -4.73 35.47 16.50
N PRO A 486 -3.96 36.50 16.10
CA PRO A 486 -4.46 37.86 15.98
C PRO A 486 -5.69 37.93 15.07
N GLU A 487 -6.61 38.86 15.35
CA GLU A 487 -7.91 38.93 14.66
C GLU A 487 -7.78 39.02 13.13
N ARG A 488 -6.88 39.89 12.64
CA ARG A 488 -6.63 40.02 11.19
C ARG A 488 -6.06 38.75 10.57
N ASN A 489 -5.12 38.10 11.23
CA ASN A 489 -4.56 36.82 10.77
C ASN A 489 -5.65 35.74 10.67
N ARG A 490 -6.48 35.63 11.71
CA ARG A 490 -7.60 34.68 11.75
C ARG A 490 -8.63 34.95 10.66
N GLN A 491 -8.96 36.22 10.40
CA GLN A 491 -9.88 36.61 9.34
C GLN A 491 -9.35 36.21 7.95
N VAL A 492 -8.09 36.53 7.65
CA VAL A 492 -7.46 36.16 6.37
C VAL A 492 -7.34 34.64 6.24
N LEU A 493 -6.97 33.95 7.32
CA LEU A 493 -6.89 32.49 7.34
C LEU A 493 -8.26 31.85 7.04
N GLY A 494 -9.34 32.35 7.66
CA GLY A 494 -10.69 31.85 7.40
C GLY A 494 -11.15 32.04 5.94
N LEU A 495 -10.87 33.21 5.35
CA LEU A 495 -11.16 33.45 3.92
C LEU A 495 -10.37 32.49 3.02
N LEU A 496 -9.08 32.30 3.31
CA LEU A 496 -8.22 31.43 2.54
C LEU A 496 -8.65 29.95 2.66
N MET A 497 -8.92 29.46 3.88
CA MET A 497 -9.34 28.06 4.08
C MET A 497 -10.67 27.74 3.37
N LYS A 498 -11.62 28.69 3.39
CA LYS A 498 -12.88 28.56 2.65
C LYS A 498 -12.64 28.46 1.13
N HIS A 499 -11.78 29.32 0.60
CA HIS A 499 -11.41 29.29 -0.82
C HIS A 499 -10.72 27.97 -1.20
N LEU A 500 -9.73 27.53 -0.43
CA LEU A 500 -9.00 26.29 -0.70
C LEU A 500 -9.89 25.05 -0.60
N ALA A 501 -10.87 25.05 0.31
CA ALA A 501 -11.87 23.99 0.37
C ALA A 501 -12.74 23.95 -0.90
N ASN A 502 -13.11 25.11 -1.45
CA ASN A 502 -13.83 25.20 -2.72
C ASN A 502 -13.00 24.68 -3.90
N VAL A 503 -11.70 25.03 -3.95
CA VAL A 503 -10.76 24.49 -4.96
C VAL A 503 -10.66 22.96 -4.85
N ALA A 504 -10.53 22.43 -3.63
CA ALA A 504 -10.45 20.98 -3.39
C ALA A 504 -11.74 20.24 -3.78
N ALA A 505 -12.91 20.87 -3.65
CA ALA A 505 -14.19 20.31 -4.09
C ALA A 505 -14.22 20.06 -5.62
N HIS A 506 -13.46 20.84 -6.38
CA HIS A 506 -13.33 20.74 -7.85
C HIS A 506 -12.11 19.89 -8.28
N SER A 507 -11.49 19.16 -7.35
CA SER A 507 -10.28 18.36 -7.58
C SER A 507 -10.37 17.33 -8.72
N LYS A 508 -11.57 16.89 -9.10
CA LYS A 508 -11.78 16.02 -10.26
C LYS A 508 -11.40 16.67 -11.59
N GLN A 509 -11.52 18.00 -11.70
CA GLN A 509 -11.20 18.75 -12.91
C GLN A 509 -9.83 19.44 -12.79
N ASN A 510 -9.62 20.18 -11.70
CA ASN A 510 -8.40 20.96 -11.49
C ASN A 510 -7.21 20.14 -10.94
N LEU A 511 -7.42 18.88 -10.55
CA LEU A 511 -6.40 17.95 -10.04
C LEU A 511 -5.72 18.38 -8.71
N MET A 512 -6.30 19.35 -7.99
CA MET A 512 -5.78 19.86 -6.72
C MET A 512 -6.59 19.32 -5.54
N THR A 513 -6.13 18.23 -4.93
CA THR A 513 -6.68 17.67 -3.69
C THR A 513 -6.28 18.48 -2.46
N VAL A 514 -6.93 18.25 -1.32
CA VAL A 514 -6.55 18.84 -0.03
C VAL A 514 -5.07 18.62 0.28
N ALA A 515 -4.55 17.40 0.06
CA ALA A 515 -3.13 17.08 0.25
C ALA A 515 -2.22 17.89 -0.68
N ASN A 516 -2.58 18.02 -1.97
CA ASN A 516 -1.81 18.83 -2.92
C ASN A 516 -1.79 20.31 -2.52
N LEU A 517 -2.91 20.84 -2.01
CA LEU A 517 -3.00 22.21 -1.49
C LEU A 517 -2.22 22.38 -0.19
N GLY A 518 -2.22 21.36 0.69
CA GLY A 518 -1.42 21.29 1.90
C GLY A 518 0.07 21.44 1.60
N VAL A 519 0.58 20.72 0.59
CA VAL A 519 2.00 20.83 0.14
C VAL A 519 2.34 22.25 -0.35
N VAL A 520 1.41 22.94 -1.00
CA VAL A 520 1.65 24.29 -1.53
C VAL A 520 1.55 25.35 -0.42
N PHE A 521 0.55 25.24 0.46
CA PHE A 521 0.24 26.26 1.46
C PHE A 521 0.88 26.04 2.82
N GLY A 522 1.34 24.83 3.16
CA GLY A 522 2.12 24.54 4.37
C GLY A 522 3.30 25.51 4.55
N PRO A 523 4.30 25.50 3.64
CA PRO A 523 5.44 26.42 3.73
C PRO A 523 5.05 27.90 3.51
N THR A 524 3.96 28.16 2.79
CA THR A 524 3.49 29.53 2.53
C THR A 524 2.94 30.19 3.81
N LEU A 525 2.21 29.43 4.63
CA LEU A 525 1.49 29.92 5.81
C LEU A 525 2.29 29.75 7.11
N MET A 526 3.21 28.79 7.17
CA MET A 526 3.95 28.39 8.36
C MET A 526 5.47 28.43 8.14
N ARG A 527 6.01 29.62 7.88
CA ARG A 527 7.47 29.77 7.69
C ARG A 527 8.21 29.51 9.02
N PRO A 528 9.22 28.62 9.05
CA PRO A 528 10.04 28.44 10.24
C PRO A 528 10.91 29.68 10.46
N GLN A 529 11.25 29.96 11.73
CA GLN A 529 12.10 31.08 12.09
C GLN A 529 13.58 30.85 11.71
N GLU A 530 13.98 29.58 11.55
CA GLU A 530 15.35 29.17 11.21
C GLU A 530 15.35 28.30 9.94
N ASP A 531 16.24 28.63 8.99
CA ASP A 531 16.45 27.91 7.73
C ASP A 531 17.33 26.65 7.94
N THR A 532 16.81 25.62 8.63
CA THR A 532 17.54 24.37 8.91
C THR A 532 16.93 23.15 8.24
N VAL A 533 17.71 22.07 8.06
CA VAL A 533 17.20 20.79 7.54
C VAL A 533 16.14 20.20 8.49
N ALA A 534 16.29 20.37 9.81
CA ALA A 534 15.29 19.95 10.78
C ALA A 534 13.95 20.68 10.59
N ALA A 535 13.99 22.00 10.35
CA ALA A 535 12.80 22.76 10.03
C ALA A 535 12.14 22.33 8.69
N ILE A 536 12.93 21.88 7.72
CA ILE A 536 12.42 21.31 6.46
C ILE A 536 11.75 19.95 6.70
N MET A 537 12.26 19.13 7.62
CA MET A 537 11.59 17.86 7.99
C MET A 537 10.21 18.09 8.60
N ASP A 538 9.98 19.24 9.23
CA ASP A 538 8.68 19.63 9.78
C ASP A 538 7.66 20.07 8.71
N LEU A 539 8.06 20.28 7.45
CA LEU A 539 7.14 20.64 6.35
C LEU A 539 6.01 19.62 6.20
N LYS A 540 6.30 18.32 6.39
CA LYS A 540 5.27 17.27 6.29
C LYS A 540 4.17 17.45 7.35
N PHE A 541 4.52 18.02 8.50
CA PHE A 541 3.56 18.34 9.57
C PHE A 541 2.85 19.67 9.32
N GLN A 542 3.50 20.66 8.73
CA GLN A 542 2.84 21.89 8.26
C GLN A 542 1.74 21.56 7.25
N ASN A 543 2.03 20.66 6.30
CA ASN A 543 1.07 20.21 5.30
C ASN A 543 -0.16 19.59 5.99
N ILE A 544 0.03 18.72 6.99
CA ILE A 544 -1.05 18.12 7.78
C ILE A 544 -1.90 19.18 8.49
N VAL A 545 -1.27 20.19 9.10
CA VAL A 545 -2.00 21.29 9.76
C VAL A 545 -2.89 22.01 8.74
N VAL A 546 -2.36 22.34 7.56
CA VAL A 546 -3.13 23.01 6.50
C VAL A 546 -4.23 22.09 5.96
N GLU A 547 -3.98 20.80 5.78
CA GLU A 547 -4.99 19.81 5.36
C GLU A 547 -6.17 19.78 6.35
N ILE A 548 -5.90 19.71 7.66
CA ILE A 548 -6.91 19.74 8.72
C ILE A 548 -7.75 21.03 8.64
N LEU A 549 -7.10 22.18 8.43
CA LEU A 549 -7.76 23.48 8.36
C LEU A 549 -8.66 23.63 7.12
N ILE A 550 -8.27 23.04 5.98
CA ILE A 550 -9.07 23.04 4.75
C ILE A 550 -10.30 22.12 4.92
N GLU A 551 -10.09 20.90 5.43
CA GLU A 551 -11.19 19.93 5.65
C GLU A 551 -12.23 20.43 6.66
N HIS A 552 -11.78 21.16 7.69
CA HIS A 552 -12.63 21.64 8.78
C HIS A 552 -12.80 23.17 8.77
N ASN A 553 -12.82 23.78 7.58
CA ASN A 553 -12.87 25.24 7.41
C ASN A 553 -14.11 25.91 8.07
N GLU A 554 -15.23 25.19 8.22
CA GLU A 554 -16.43 25.72 8.88
C GLU A 554 -16.17 26.05 10.36
N LYS A 555 -15.41 25.22 11.07
CA LYS A 555 -15.05 25.44 12.48
C LYS A 555 -14.02 26.57 12.67
N VAL A 556 -13.32 26.98 11.62
CA VAL A 556 -12.39 28.12 11.63
C VAL A 556 -13.13 29.46 11.55
N THR A 557 -14.31 29.48 10.92
CA THR A 557 -15.05 30.72 10.63
C THR A 557 -16.15 31.06 11.64
N VAL A 558 -16.60 30.09 12.45
CA VAL A 558 -17.63 30.31 13.48
C VAL A 558 -16.99 30.83 14.77
N LYS A 559 -17.42 32.04 15.22
CA LYS A 559 -17.21 32.53 16.59
C LYS A 559 -18.05 31.68 17.55
N THR A 560 -17.57 30.50 17.91
CA THR A 560 -18.26 29.69 18.92
C THR A 560 -17.90 30.25 20.29
N GLU A 561 -18.93 30.58 21.08
CA GLU A 561 -18.80 30.98 22.49
C GLU A 561 -17.98 29.95 23.25
N ILE A 562 -17.00 30.43 24.02
CA ILE A 562 -16.11 29.61 24.83
C ILE A 562 -16.95 28.87 25.88
N CYS A 563 -16.95 27.54 25.82
CA CYS A 563 -17.34 26.71 26.97
C CYS A 563 -16.30 26.91 28.07
N GLN A 564 -16.67 27.63 29.13
CA GLN A 564 -15.89 27.83 30.34
C GLN A 564 -15.80 26.52 31.14
N THR A 565 -14.88 25.62 30.79
CA THR A 565 -14.48 24.52 31.68
C THR A 565 -13.00 24.18 31.52
N CYS A 566 -12.11 25.16 31.70
CA CYS A 566 -10.69 24.89 31.91
C CYS A 566 -10.15 25.81 33.01
N SER A 567 -10.55 25.54 34.25
CA SER A 567 -9.92 26.09 35.44
C SER A 567 -10.03 25.06 36.57
N ALA A 568 -9.12 24.08 36.58
CA ALA A 568 -8.66 23.40 37.79
C ALA A 568 -7.44 22.55 37.44
N VAL A 569 -6.28 23.03 37.87
CA VAL A 569 -5.01 22.29 37.89
C VAL A 569 -4.91 21.51 39.20
N SER A 570 -4.27 20.34 39.13
CA SER A 570 -3.67 19.57 40.24
C SER A 570 -4.58 18.74 41.14
N THR A 571 -4.46 17.42 41.03
CA THR A 571 -3.86 16.60 42.10
C THR A 571 -3.42 15.24 41.56
N VAL A 572 -2.17 14.87 41.84
CA VAL A 572 -1.62 13.52 41.71
C VAL A 572 -2.22 12.64 42.81
N PRO A 573 -2.44 11.33 42.56
CA PRO A 573 -1.76 10.37 43.43
C PRO A 573 -1.07 9.25 42.66
N SER A 574 0.10 8.91 43.18
CA SER A 574 0.89 7.73 42.94
C SER A 574 0.21 6.46 43.49
N GLN A 575 0.28 5.33 42.77
CA GLN A 575 0.87 4.06 43.24
C GLN A 575 0.66 2.86 42.28
N SER A 576 1.78 2.19 41.99
CA SER A 576 2.03 0.74 41.83
C SER A 576 1.27 -0.14 40.82
N ASN A 577 2.08 -0.71 39.91
CA ASN A 577 2.08 -2.06 39.31
C ASN A 577 0.87 -2.99 39.56
N THR A 578 0.29 -3.47 38.45
CA THR A 578 0.18 -4.91 38.17
C THR A 578 0.07 -5.16 36.66
N LEU A 579 0.96 -6.01 36.15
CA LEU A 579 0.86 -6.67 34.86
C LEU A 579 -0.28 -7.67 34.91
N GLU A 580 -1.27 -7.55 34.04
CA GLU A 580 -2.14 -8.66 33.63
C GLU A 580 -2.55 -8.47 32.17
N THR A 581 -1.93 -9.29 31.32
CA THR A 581 -2.48 -9.83 30.08
C THR A 581 -3.93 -10.28 30.27
N GLU A 582 -4.86 -9.90 29.38
CA GLU A 582 -5.88 -10.82 28.86
C GLU A 582 -6.72 -10.27 27.67
N HIS A 583 -6.79 -11.12 26.63
CA HIS A 583 -7.87 -11.38 25.65
C HIS A 583 -8.33 -10.22 24.72
N SER A 584 -8.20 -10.24 23.39
CA SER A 584 -8.27 -11.32 22.38
C SER A 584 -9.35 -12.37 22.67
N GLU A 585 -10.60 -12.05 22.41
CA GLU A 585 -11.63 -12.95 21.84
C GLU A 585 -12.93 -12.16 21.63
N ASN A 586 -13.25 -11.76 20.39
CA ASN A 586 -14.65 -11.58 19.97
C ASN A 586 -14.79 -11.52 18.43
N TRP A 587 -14.72 -12.67 17.77
CA TRP A 587 -15.28 -12.82 16.41
C TRP A 587 -15.94 -14.20 16.16
N LYS A 588 -16.23 -14.98 17.21
CA LYS A 588 -16.69 -16.37 17.07
C LYS A 588 -18.21 -16.60 16.95
N SER A 589 -19.04 -15.61 16.62
CA SER A 589 -20.51 -15.83 16.59
C SER A 589 -21.22 -15.27 15.37
N VAL A 590 -20.88 -15.75 14.16
CA VAL A 590 -21.83 -15.74 13.04
C VAL A 590 -21.54 -16.97 12.18
N LEU A 591 -22.20 -18.10 12.46
CA LEU A 591 -22.38 -19.23 11.54
C LEU A 591 -23.32 -20.26 12.20
N GLU A 592 -24.62 -19.99 12.13
CA GLU A 592 -25.66 -21.03 12.22
C GLU A 592 -26.48 -20.99 10.93
N PRO A 593 -26.70 -22.13 10.25
CA PRO A 593 -27.61 -22.19 9.11
C PRO A 593 -29.06 -22.31 9.62
N LYS A 594 -29.85 -21.25 9.46
CA LYS A 594 -31.32 -21.35 9.59
C LYS A 594 -31.88 -22.04 8.35
N THR A 595 -32.32 -23.29 8.51
CA THR A 595 -33.23 -23.97 7.60
C THR A 595 -34.56 -23.21 7.52
N GLN A 596 -34.92 -22.74 6.32
CA GLN A 596 -36.28 -22.32 5.99
C GLN A 596 -36.86 -23.26 4.94
N SER A 597 -37.84 -24.03 5.38
CA SER A 597 -38.79 -24.77 4.55
C SER A 597 -39.80 -23.80 3.91
N PHE A 598 -40.08 -23.95 2.62
CA PHE A 598 -41.29 -23.41 1.99
C PHE A 598 -42.00 -24.50 1.15
N PRO A 599 -43.34 -24.44 1.05
CA PRO A 599 -44.18 -25.61 0.82
C PRO A 599 -44.43 -25.94 -0.65
N SER A 600 -44.81 -27.20 -0.83
CA SER A 600 -45.37 -27.84 -2.02
C SER A 600 -46.62 -27.14 -2.57
N GLN A 601 -46.66 -26.91 -3.88
CA GLN A 601 -47.89 -27.03 -4.67
C GLN A 601 -47.56 -27.70 -6.01
N GLY A 602 -48.20 -28.84 -6.26
CA GLY A 602 -48.15 -29.54 -7.53
C GLY A 602 -49.09 -28.92 -8.55
N LYS A 603 -48.74 -29.09 -9.83
CA LYS A 603 -49.69 -29.30 -10.93
C LYS A 603 -49.00 -30.12 -12.02
N SER A 604 -49.65 -31.22 -12.36
CA SER A 604 -49.33 -32.18 -13.40
C SER A 604 -49.77 -31.69 -14.77
N THR A 605 -48.91 -31.86 -15.79
CA THR A 605 -49.35 -32.14 -17.16
C THR A 605 -48.30 -33.00 -17.88
N GLN A 606 -48.77 -34.08 -18.50
CA GLN A 606 -48.02 -35.05 -19.31
C GLN A 606 -47.85 -34.57 -20.76
N SER A 607 -46.70 -34.89 -21.38
CA SER A 607 -46.53 -35.44 -22.76
C SER A 607 -45.03 -35.42 -23.11
N SER A 608 -44.36 -36.58 -23.15
CA SER A 608 -44.01 -37.40 -24.33
C SER A 608 -43.00 -36.75 -25.29
N GLY A 609 -41.86 -37.42 -25.51
CA GLY A 609 -41.01 -37.21 -26.69
C GLY A 609 -39.52 -37.35 -26.41
N LEU A 610 -38.98 -38.52 -26.74
CA LEU A 610 -37.54 -38.78 -26.91
C LEU A 610 -36.98 -37.89 -28.02
N ASP A 611 -35.79 -37.34 -27.82
CA ASP A 611 -34.71 -37.45 -28.82
C ASP A 611 -33.34 -37.15 -28.19
N SER A 612 -32.43 -38.07 -28.43
CA SER A 612 -31.00 -37.91 -28.19
C SER A 612 -30.40 -37.08 -29.32
N ASP A 613 -29.73 -35.98 -28.98
CA ASP A 613 -28.51 -35.49 -29.62
C ASP A 613 -28.16 -34.12 -29.02
N PHE A 614 -27.42 -34.11 -27.91
CA PHE A 614 -26.78 -32.90 -27.39
C PHE A 614 -25.28 -32.96 -27.69
N VAL A 615 -24.95 -32.77 -28.96
CA VAL A 615 -23.63 -32.32 -29.37
C VAL A 615 -23.50 -30.89 -28.83
N PHE A 616 -22.66 -30.69 -27.81
CA PHE A 616 -22.22 -29.37 -27.37
C PHE A 616 -21.39 -28.73 -28.49
N SER A 617 -22.07 -28.22 -29.52
CA SER A 617 -21.53 -27.23 -30.42
C SER A 617 -21.45 -25.93 -29.63
N PHE A 618 -20.24 -25.51 -29.27
CA PHE A 618 -20.00 -24.16 -28.82
C PHE A 618 -20.37 -23.21 -29.97
N ILE A 619 -21.61 -22.70 -29.93
CA ILE A 619 -21.97 -21.50 -30.66
C ILE A 619 -21.18 -20.38 -29.99
N LEU A 620 -20.02 -20.06 -30.56
CA LEU A 620 -19.37 -18.77 -30.34
C LEU A 620 -20.42 -17.69 -30.66
N PRO A 621 -20.70 -16.75 -29.72
CA PRO A 621 -21.57 -15.65 -30.05
C PRO A 621 -20.91 -14.85 -31.18
N VAL A 622 -21.65 -14.62 -32.25
CA VAL A 622 -21.30 -13.70 -33.33
C VAL A 622 -20.95 -12.36 -32.69
N VAL A 623 -19.65 -12.05 -32.65
CA VAL A 623 -19.13 -10.78 -32.13
C VAL A 623 -19.55 -9.70 -33.10
N THR A 624 -20.44 -8.82 -32.66
CA THR A 624 -20.64 -7.52 -33.31
C THR A 624 -19.30 -6.79 -33.24
N SER A 625 -18.73 -6.48 -34.40
CA SER A 625 -17.45 -5.78 -34.54
C SER A 625 -17.53 -4.39 -33.89
N ARG A 626 -17.19 -4.28 -32.60
CA ARG A 626 -16.99 -2.99 -31.94
C ARG A 626 -15.69 -2.39 -32.45
N LYS A 627 -15.72 -1.09 -32.77
CA LYS A 627 -14.55 -0.30 -33.15
C LYS A 627 -14.27 0.72 -32.07
N ALA A 628 -13.01 1.11 -31.93
CA ALA A 628 -12.63 2.20 -31.04
C ALA A 628 -11.59 3.09 -31.72
N LYS A 629 -11.48 4.34 -31.30
CA LYS A 629 -10.55 5.32 -31.83
C LYS A 629 -9.61 5.82 -30.73
N ALA A 630 -8.32 5.88 -31.00
CA ALA A 630 -7.33 6.46 -30.07
C ALA A 630 -7.55 7.97 -29.88
N VAL A 631 -7.72 8.39 -28.62
CA VAL A 631 -7.75 9.80 -28.20
C VAL A 631 -6.40 10.26 -27.63
N TYR A 632 -5.56 9.33 -27.17
CA TYR A 632 -4.20 9.59 -26.71
C TYR A 632 -3.20 8.63 -27.41
N PRO A 633 -1.93 9.02 -27.62
CA PRO A 633 -0.91 8.14 -28.18
C PRO A 633 -0.40 7.16 -27.11
N CYS A 634 0.03 5.98 -27.51
CA CYS A 634 0.58 4.94 -26.62
C CYS A 634 1.81 4.30 -27.27
N GLU A 635 2.91 4.18 -26.52
CA GLU A 635 4.04 3.32 -26.87
C GLU A 635 3.97 2.08 -25.98
N ALA A 636 4.05 0.89 -26.59
CA ALA A 636 3.93 -0.38 -25.89
C ALA A 636 5.16 -0.62 -25.02
N GLU A 637 4.95 -0.93 -23.74
CA GLU A 637 6.03 -1.31 -22.82
C GLU A 637 6.29 -2.83 -22.86
N HIS A 638 5.32 -3.61 -23.35
CA HIS A 638 5.38 -5.08 -23.46
C HIS A 638 4.90 -5.56 -24.84
N ASP A 639 5.38 -6.74 -25.27
CA ASP A 639 5.03 -7.35 -26.57
C ASP A 639 3.53 -7.66 -26.74
N SER A 640 2.77 -7.69 -25.63
CA SER A 640 1.32 -7.89 -25.62
C SER A 640 0.51 -6.60 -25.81
N GLU A 641 1.15 -5.43 -25.75
CA GLU A 641 0.52 -4.12 -25.88
C GLU A 641 0.68 -3.57 -27.31
N LEU A 642 -0.29 -2.76 -27.76
CA LEU A 642 -0.20 -2.09 -29.06
C LEU A 642 0.37 -0.68 -28.92
N SER A 643 1.34 -0.36 -29.79
CA SER A 643 1.79 1.03 -29.98
C SER A 643 0.94 1.72 -31.04
N PHE A 644 0.47 2.93 -30.78
CA PHE A 644 -0.42 3.67 -31.68
C PHE A 644 -0.40 5.18 -31.45
N GLN A 645 -0.81 5.92 -32.48
CA GLN A 645 -0.92 7.39 -32.45
C GLN A 645 -2.38 7.83 -32.31
N VAL A 646 -2.59 9.09 -31.90
CA VAL A 646 -3.93 9.69 -31.81
C VAL A 646 -4.64 9.57 -33.16
N GLY A 647 -5.88 9.07 -33.14
CA GLY A 647 -6.71 8.86 -34.32
C GLY A 647 -6.65 7.46 -34.93
N ALA A 648 -5.80 6.55 -34.44
CA ALA A 648 -5.79 5.15 -34.85
C ALA A 648 -7.14 4.45 -34.57
N ILE A 649 -7.59 3.59 -35.49
CA ILE A 649 -8.87 2.87 -35.38
C ILE A 649 -8.61 1.39 -35.13
N PHE A 650 -9.16 0.89 -34.03
CA PHE A 650 -9.09 -0.51 -33.62
C PHE A 650 -10.34 -1.26 -34.06
N ASN A 651 -10.15 -2.47 -34.60
CA ASN A 651 -11.24 -3.39 -34.96
C ASN A 651 -11.37 -4.51 -33.94
N ALA A 652 -12.54 -5.17 -33.94
CA ALA A 652 -12.83 -6.33 -33.09
C ALA A 652 -12.53 -6.10 -31.58
N VAL A 653 -12.84 -4.89 -31.09
CA VAL A 653 -12.51 -4.48 -29.72
C VAL A 653 -13.39 -5.23 -28.71
N THR A 654 -12.75 -5.91 -27.78
CA THR A 654 -13.40 -6.67 -26.70
C THR A 654 -12.80 -6.31 -25.35
N GLN A 655 -13.52 -6.60 -24.27
CA GLN A 655 -13.03 -6.33 -22.92
C GLN A 655 -11.92 -7.31 -22.57
N SER A 656 -10.76 -6.81 -22.12
CA SER A 656 -9.65 -7.67 -21.72
C SER A 656 -9.93 -8.35 -20.38
N ARG A 657 -9.16 -9.41 -20.09
CA ARG A 657 -9.10 -10.03 -18.76
C ARG A 657 -8.40 -9.13 -17.73
N GLU A 658 -7.63 -8.16 -18.21
CA GLU A 658 -6.93 -7.17 -17.38
C GLU A 658 -7.82 -5.92 -17.18
N PRO A 659 -8.17 -5.55 -15.92
CA PRO A 659 -9.00 -4.39 -15.65
C PRO A 659 -8.35 -3.09 -16.17
N GLY A 660 -9.12 -2.26 -16.88
CA GLY A 660 -8.63 -1.02 -17.48
C GLY A 660 -7.98 -1.20 -18.86
N TRP A 661 -8.00 -2.41 -19.41
CA TRP A 661 -7.51 -2.72 -20.75
C TRP A 661 -8.61 -3.31 -21.64
N LEU A 662 -8.53 -2.99 -22.92
CA LEU A 662 -9.30 -3.57 -24.01
C LEU A 662 -8.36 -4.41 -24.87
N GLU A 663 -8.90 -5.42 -25.55
CA GLU A 663 -8.17 -6.18 -26.56
C GLU A 663 -8.75 -5.84 -27.93
N GLY A 664 -7.90 -5.42 -28.87
CA GLY A 664 -8.33 -5.03 -30.20
C GLY A 664 -7.26 -5.29 -31.26
N GLU A 665 -7.63 -5.10 -32.52
CA GLU A 665 -6.74 -5.30 -33.66
C GLU A 665 -6.45 -3.97 -34.36
N LEU A 666 -5.15 -3.67 -34.53
CA LEU A 666 -4.64 -2.53 -35.28
C LEU A 666 -3.66 -3.04 -36.34
N GLU A 667 -3.91 -2.73 -37.61
CA GLU A 667 -3.05 -3.12 -38.75
C GLU A 667 -2.71 -4.62 -38.81
N GLY A 668 -3.64 -5.50 -38.45
CA GLY A 668 -3.45 -6.96 -38.47
C GLY A 668 -2.75 -7.53 -37.23
N LYS A 669 -2.38 -6.69 -36.26
CA LYS A 669 -1.82 -7.10 -34.97
C LYS A 669 -2.85 -6.96 -33.86
N ARG A 670 -3.04 -8.02 -33.10
CA ARG A 670 -3.95 -8.06 -31.94
C ARG A 670 -3.15 -7.86 -30.66
N GLY A 671 -3.63 -6.99 -29.79
CA GLY A 671 -2.97 -6.73 -28.51
C GLY A 671 -3.82 -5.84 -27.59
N LEU A 672 -3.22 -5.50 -26.46
CA LEU A 672 -3.86 -4.74 -25.39
C LEU A 672 -3.81 -3.23 -25.68
N ILE A 673 -4.91 -2.57 -25.34
CA ILE A 673 -5.16 -1.13 -25.54
C ILE A 673 -5.69 -0.57 -24.22
N PRO A 674 -5.11 0.49 -23.64
CA PRO A 674 -5.66 1.08 -22.42
C PRO A 674 -7.07 1.64 -22.67
N GLU A 675 -8.04 1.26 -21.84
CA GLU A 675 -9.46 1.62 -22.00
C GLU A 675 -9.69 3.13 -21.97
N ASN A 676 -8.91 3.83 -21.15
CA ASN A 676 -8.90 5.28 -21.00
C ASN A 676 -8.19 6.03 -22.14
N TYR A 677 -7.59 5.32 -23.10
CA TYR A 677 -6.85 5.91 -24.23
C TYR A 677 -7.66 5.89 -25.53
N VAL A 678 -8.84 5.28 -25.51
CA VAL A 678 -9.70 5.10 -26.68
C VAL A 678 -11.15 5.47 -26.39
N GLU A 679 -11.83 5.93 -27.42
CA GLU A 679 -13.27 6.19 -27.42
C GLU A 679 -13.96 5.15 -28.32
N MET A 680 -15.01 4.50 -27.83
CA MET A 680 -15.78 3.52 -28.62
C MET A 680 -16.55 4.24 -29.74
N LEU A 681 -16.50 3.67 -30.96
CA LEU A 681 -17.16 4.20 -32.16
C LEU A 681 -18.54 3.58 -32.43
#